data_AF-A0A1Y4F2M6-F1
#
_entry.id   AF-A0A1Y4F2M6-F1
#
_cell.length_a   1.000
_cell.length_b   1.000
_cell.length_c   1.000
_cell.angle_alpha   90.00
_cell.angle_beta   90.00
_cell.angle_gamma   90.00
#
_symmetry.space_group_name_H-M   'P 1'
#
loop_
_entity.id
_entity.type
_entity.pdbx_description
1 polymer ?
#
loop_
_entity_poly.entity_id
_entity_poly.type
_entity_poly.pdbx_seq_one_letter_code
_entity_poly.pdbx_strand_id
1 'polypeptide(L)'
;MSSMILLGISIVVYLLAYVLLGLWLNKKRTPGSERKTPAYTKRDDWDFVPAKGPVLFGHQFAAIAGLGVIAGPIAGAAFGWLPVLLWFLAGGIFLGAVQNFGVLSIIVREKEAAIGPAIEKTMGRKTRLLFLVFAWAVTVALMAALTRIGALSLTGSQINEAGEEIMSSANGAVAMASMLLIPLSIGFGYFNQKKKGLFFRTLLGLLILALCIAAGFCFPLYQSQGVWTVVILLFLWLSSVMPVWALLQSRNYLGSFLLYIMMAAAVLGIFWMDPKMNIPAVSGWQADGNLAFPFLFLLSGPVVSGFHGLVSSEITARQLKNEKSGKAVGYGTALLAALAGVIVLLTAGSTVQDLAHLKTETPFALFTAGADSFFEEMGVPSDGLNLIHIVIHLGVSTAILTSLDTLARLGRTLLQEIFEPKKKGKPRRIQDKYIAGALTVAAAAAFTFVRVEEAWEIFGICSMILSAFLFWFFACWFRQHKKRYGLILIPGLFLSITALGAVGILLKETVNSLWLGENLSLSQEVLGILLGVIGLTGLLLTGCGLLTLLRKKRKGEDKVKKIIFATGNEDKMKEIREILADTDWQVQSLKEAGIQADIVEDGKTFEENAEIKAKTICQMTGEIVLADDSGLEIDYLNKEPGIYSARYMGEDTSYHIKNARLIERLDQVPDEKRTARFVCAIAAAFPDGSVKTVRGVMEGRIGYEEKGENGFGYDPIFYLPEYGCTSAELSREEKNEISHRGKALRAIKKELV
;
A
#
# COMPACT_ATOMS: atom_id res chain seq x y z
N MET A 1 8.84 -37.59 -16.83
CA MET A 1 7.79 -36.91 -17.63
C MET A 1 8.46 -35.87 -18.52
N SER A 2 7.92 -35.59 -19.70
CA SER A 2 8.46 -34.56 -20.61
C SER A 2 8.30 -33.17 -19.99
N SER A 3 9.40 -32.43 -19.86
CA SER A 3 9.39 -31.05 -19.36
C SER A 3 8.68 -30.10 -20.33
N MET A 4 8.72 -30.38 -21.64
CA MET A 4 7.97 -29.62 -22.64
C MET A 4 6.46 -29.65 -22.39
N ILE A 5 5.90 -30.84 -22.13
CA ILE A 5 4.46 -31.00 -21.86
C ILE A 5 4.08 -30.26 -20.57
N LEU A 6 4.88 -30.41 -19.51
CA LEU A 6 4.65 -29.75 -18.23
C LEU A 6 4.66 -28.22 -18.36
N LEU A 7 5.61 -27.68 -19.10
CA LEU A 7 5.71 -26.24 -19.37
C LEU A 7 4.53 -25.75 -20.21
N GLY A 8 4.17 -26.47 -21.28
CA GLY A 8 3.02 -26.14 -22.14
C GLY A 8 1.70 -26.08 -21.37
N ILE A 9 1.43 -27.08 -20.53
CA ILE A 9 0.25 -27.10 -19.66
C ILE A 9 0.27 -25.89 -18.71
N SER A 10 1.42 -25.63 -18.08
CA SER A 10 1.57 -24.53 -17.12
C SER A 10 1.29 -23.16 -17.77
N ILE A 11 1.81 -22.92 -18.97
CA ILE A 11 1.56 -21.68 -19.73
C ILE A 11 0.07 -21.51 -20.00
N VAL A 12 -0.61 -22.56 -20.49
CA VAL A 12 -2.04 -22.52 -20.78
C VAL A 12 -2.85 -22.24 -19.51
N VAL A 13 -2.53 -22.91 -18.41
CA VAL A 13 -3.21 -22.72 -17.12
C VAL A 13 -3.06 -21.28 -16.61
N TYR A 14 -1.86 -20.69 -16.68
CA TYR A 14 -1.64 -19.29 -16.27
C TYR A 14 -2.32 -18.29 -17.20
N LEU A 15 -2.35 -18.54 -18.52
CA LEU A 15 -3.09 -17.70 -19.47
C LEU A 15 -4.59 -17.72 -19.18
N LEU A 16 -5.15 -18.91 -18.96
CA LEU A 16 -6.56 -19.07 -18.56
C LEU A 16 -6.86 -18.36 -17.24
N ALA A 17 -5.98 -18.47 -16.25
CA ALA A 17 -6.11 -17.74 -14.99
C ALA A 17 -6.10 -16.22 -15.18
N TYR A 18 -5.19 -15.69 -16.01
CA TYR A 18 -5.11 -14.26 -16.33
C TYR A 18 -6.38 -13.73 -17.01
N VAL A 19 -6.95 -14.51 -17.93
CA VAL A 19 -8.18 -14.15 -18.65
C VAL A 19 -9.39 -14.33 -17.74
N LEU A 20 -9.66 -15.54 -17.24
CA LEU A 20 -10.90 -15.85 -16.52
C LEU A 20 -10.94 -15.21 -15.13
N LEU A 21 -9.99 -15.58 -14.27
CA LEU A 21 -9.95 -15.10 -12.88
C LEU A 21 -9.51 -13.63 -12.82
N GLY A 22 -8.54 -13.24 -13.64
CA GLY A 22 -8.08 -11.85 -13.72
C GLY A 22 -9.16 -10.88 -14.19
N LEU A 23 -10.00 -11.23 -15.18
CA LEU A 23 -11.13 -10.39 -15.58
C LEU A 23 -12.25 -10.35 -14.53
N TRP A 24 -12.53 -11.48 -13.87
CA TRP A 24 -13.52 -11.55 -12.81
C TRP A 24 -13.13 -10.69 -11.59
N LEU A 25 -11.88 -10.79 -11.14
CA LEU A 25 -11.30 -9.90 -10.12
C LEU A 25 -11.32 -8.45 -10.61
N ASN A 26 -10.94 -8.28 -11.89
CA ASN A 26 -11.06 -7.09 -12.72
C ASN A 26 -12.34 -6.28 -12.44
N LYS A 27 -13.45 -6.90 -12.85
CA LYS A 27 -14.80 -6.35 -12.86
C LYS A 27 -15.34 -6.09 -11.46
N LYS A 28 -14.99 -6.94 -10.47
CA LYS A 28 -15.44 -6.78 -9.08
C LYS A 28 -14.65 -5.72 -8.29
N ARG A 29 -13.38 -5.49 -8.65
CA ARG A 29 -12.43 -4.66 -7.87
C ARG A 29 -11.95 -3.41 -8.59
N THR A 30 -12.31 -3.16 -9.85
CA THR A 30 -11.88 -1.97 -10.58
C THR A 30 -12.93 -1.59 -11.63
N PRO A 31 -14.03 -0.92 -11.23
CA PRO A 31 -14.98 -0.38 -12.18
C PRO A 31 -14.36 0.86 -12.85
N GLY A 32 -13.65 0.63 -13.96
CA GLY A 32 -13.49 1.55 -15.09
C GLY A 32 -13.05 3.00 -14.85
N SER A 33 -12.49 3.38 -13.71
CA SER A 33 -12.28 4.80 -13.41
C SER A 33 -10.89 5.31 -13.84
N GLU A 34 -10.85 6.45 -14.52
CA GLU A 34 -9.65 7.29 -14.70
C GLU A 34 -9.25 8.02 -13.40
N ARG A 35 -9.57 7.46 -12.22
CA ARG A 35 -9.24 8.10 -10.95
C ARG A 35 -7.74 8.26 -10.83
N LYS A 36 -7.33 9.47 -10.42
CA LYS A 36 -5.94 9.78 -10.09
C LYS A 36 -5.51 8.90 -8.91
N THR A 37 -4.45 8.14 -9.15
CA THR A 37 -3.81 7.26 -8.17
C THR A 37 -2.90 8.04 -7.22
N PRO A 38 -2.38 7.41 -6.13
CA PRO A 38 -1.41 8.04 -5.23
C PRO A 38 -0.19 8.63 -5.97
N ALA A 39 0.24 8.02 -7.07
CA ALA A 39 1.31 8.52 -7.93
C ALA A 39 1.07 9.94 -8.47
N TYR A 40 -0.20 10.35 -8.61
CA TYR A 40 -0.57 11.71 -9.02
C TYR A 40 -0.95 12.60 -7.84
N THR A 41 -1.69 12.08 -6.86
CA THR A 41 -2.22 12.90 -5.76
C THR A 41 -1.16 13.24 -4.71
N LYS A 42 -0.09 12.44 -4.59
CA LYS A 42 1.01 12.62 -3.63
C LYS A 42 2.37 12.76 -4.33
N ARG A 43 2.38 13.23 -5.58
CA ARG A 43 3.59 13.35 -6.40
C ARG A 43 4.65 14.22 -5.72
N ASP A 44 5.86 13.68 -5.56
CA ASP A 44 7.03 14.36 -4.98
C ASP A 44 8.26 14.32 -5.91
N ASP A 45 8.12 13.74 -7.10
CA ASP A 45 9.20 13.52 -8.08
C ASP A 45 10.42 12.74 -7.54
N TRP A 46 10.24 12.07 -6.40
CA TRP A 46 11.26 11.30 -5.70
C TRP A 46 10.81 9.85 -5.53
N ASP A 47 9.84 9.59 -4.67
CA ASP A 47 9.26 8.26 -4.41
C ASP A 47 7.91 8.07 -5.16
N PHE A 48 7.18 9.17 -5.41
CA PHE A 48 5.90 9.21 -6.10
C PHE A 48 6.05 9.75 -7.51
N VAL A 49 6.16 8.84 -8.47
CA VAL A 49 6.38 9.17 -9.88
C VAL A 49 5.51 8.27 -10.76
N PRO A 50 4.54 8.82 -11.53
CA PRO A 50 3.70 8.01 -12.38
C PRO A 50 4.51 7.36 -13.52
N ALA A 51 4.51 6.03 -13.57
CA ALA A 51 5.19 5.24 -14.60
C ALA A 51 4.22 4.72 -15.66
N LYS A 52 4.72 4.50 -16.90
CA LYS A 52 3.92 3.84 -17.95
C LYS A 52 3.69 2.38 -17.58
N GLY A 53 2.50 1.84 -17.89
CA GLY A 53 2.11 0.47 -17.54
C GLY A 53 3.14 -0.62 -17.88
N PRO A 54 3.68 -0.69 -19.10
CA PRO A 54 4.69 -1.69 -19.46
C PRO A 54 6.02 -1.55 -18.68
N VAL A 55 6.42 -0.32 -18.38
CA VAL A 55 7.63 -0.05 -17.58
C VAL A 55 7.43 -0.52 -16.15
N LEU A 56 6.29 -0.16 -15.54
CA LEU A 56 5.95 -0.57 -14.19
C LEU A 56 5.73 -2.09 -14.08
N PHE A 57 5.22 -2.73 -15.14
CA PHE A 57 5.12 -4.19 -15.24
C PHE A 57 6.50 -4.84 -15.13
N GLY A 58 7.47 -4.36 -15.91
CA GLY A 58 8.84 -4.88 -15.85
C GLY A 58 9.51 -4.65 -14.51
N HIS A 59 9.30 -3.48 -13.88
CA HIS A 59 9.82 -3.20 -12.54
C HIS A 59 9.23 -4.11 -11.47
N GLN A 60 7.90 -4.26 -11.47
CA GLN A 60 7.23 -5.13 -10.52
C GLN A 60 7.69 -6.57 -10.69
N PHE A 61 7.73 -7.06 -11.94
CA PHE A 61 8.20 -8.40 -12.24
C PHE A 61 9.64 -8.63 -11.78
N ALA A 62 10.58 -7.75 -12.13
CA ALA A 62 11.97 -7.88 -11.72
C ALA A 62 12.17 -7.83 -10.20
N ALA A 63 11.33 -7.08 -9.48
CA ALA A 63 11.38 -6.99 -8.02
C ALA A 63 10.86 -8.25 -7.30
N ILE A 64 9.89 -8.97 -7.89
CA ILE A 64 9.27 -10.15 -7.28
C ILE A 64 9.80 -11.48 -7.84
N ALA A 65 10.33 -11.49 -9.06
CA ALA A 65 10.93 -12.67 -9.70
C ALA A 65 12.41 -12.88 -9.30
N GLY A 66 12.80 -12.37 -8.13
CA GLY A 66 14.15 -12.47 -7.59
C GLY A 66 14.47 -13.84 -6.99
N LEU A 67 15.43 -13.86 -6.06
CA LEU A 67 15.94 -15.08 -5.37
C LEU A 67 14.85 -16.06 -4.95
N GLY A 68 13.75 -15.56 -4.35
CA GLY A 68 12.59 -16.35 -3.95
C GLY A 68 12.13 -17.35 -5.01
N VAL A 69 11.98 -16.88 -6.23
CA VAL A 69 11.40 -17.63 -7.35
C VAL A 69 12.39 -18.66 -7.91
N ILE A 70 13.69 -18.44 -7.76
CA ILE A 70 14.72 -19.39 -8.21
C ILE A 70 14.97 -20.46 -7.14
N ALA A 71 15.19 -20.04 -5.89
CA ALA A 71 15.54 -20.98 -4.82
C ALA A 71 14.35 -21.78 -4.29
N GLY A 72 13.14 -21.21 -4.28
CA GLY A 72 11.95 -21.87 -3.72
C GLY A 72 11.55 -23.19 -4.41
N PRO A 73 11.44 -23.25 -5.76
CA PRO A 73 11.10 -24.48 -6.45
C PRO A 73 12.15 -25.58 -6.25
N ILE A 74 13.44 -25.22 -6.25
CA ILE A 74 14.56 -26.17 -6.09
C ILE A 74 14.58 -26.72 -4.65
N ALA A 75 14.46 -25.85 -3.65
CA ALA A 75 14.38 -26.28 -2.25
C ALA A 75 13.16 -27.19 -1.99
N GLY A 76 12.00 -26.85 -2.57
CA GLY A 76 10.81 -27.69 -2.47
C GLY A 76 10.93 -29.03 -3.19
N ALA A 77 11.80 -29.13 -4.21
CA ALA A 77 11.95 -30.33 -5.04
C ALA A 77 12.48 -31.54 -4.26
N ALA A 78 13.02 -31.34 -3.05
CA ALA A 78 13.35 -32.42 -2.11
C ALA A 78 12.15 -33.36 -1.85
N PHE A 79 10.91 -32.84 -1.87
CA PHE A 79 9.68 -33.60 -1.71
C PHE A 79 9.12 -34.18 -3.03
N GLY A 80 9.80 -33.94 -4.15
CA GLY A 80 9.41 -34.32 -5.50
C GLY A 80 8.90 -33.14 -6.32
N TRP A 81 9.01 -33.22 -7.65
CA TRP A 81 8.66 -32.09 -8.52
C TRP A 81 7.15 -31.87 -8.66
N LEU A 82 6.32 -32.91 -8.51
CA LEU A 82 4.87 -32.81 -8.75
C LEU A 82 4.16 -31.97 -7.66
N PRO A 83 4.38 -32.20 -6.35
CA PRO A 83 3.80 -31.35 -5.30
C PRO A 83 4.21 -29.88 -5.43
N VAL A 84 5.48 -29.63 -5.79
CA VAL A 84 5.99 -28.26 -6.03
C VAL A 84 5.28 -27.63 -7.23
N LEU A 85 5.20 -28.33 -8.36
CA LEU A 85 4.50 -27.83 -9.55
C LEU A 85 3.04 -27.48 -9.23
N LEU A 86 2.33 -28.38 -8.54
CA LEU A 86 0.93 -28.15 -8.16
C LEU A 86 0.78 -26.93 -7.24
N TRP A 87 1.72 -26.74 -6.30
CA TRP A 87 1.71 -25.56 -5.44
C TRP A 87 2.03 -24.28 -6.21
N PHE A 88 2.95 -24.31 -7.17
CA PHE A 88 3.23 -23.15 -8.01
C PHE A 88 2.01 -22.75 -8.85
N LEU A 89 1.30 -23.73 -9.42
CA LEU A 89 0.06 -23.50 -10.15
C LEU A 89 -1.05 -23.00 -9.21
N ALA A 90 -1.45 -23.78 -8.21
CA ALA A 90 -2.60 -23.45 -7.37
C ALA A 90 -2.31 -22.29 -6.40
N GLY A 91 -1.21 -22.37 -5.67
CA GLY A 91 -0.75 -21.33 -4.74
C GLY A 91 -0.45 -20.02 -5.47
N GLY A 92 0.25 -20.07 -6.60
CA GLY A 92 0.53 -18.89 -7.41
C GLY A 92 -0.72 -18.22 -7.96
N ILE A 93 -1.67 -18.99 -8.49
CA ILE A 93 -2.90 -18.44 -9.11
C ILE A 93 -3.88 -17.90 -8.06
N PHE A 94 -4.18 -18.67 -7.03
CA PHE A 94 -5.29 -18.39 -6.12
C PHE A 94 -4.87 -17.62 -4.87
N LEU A 95 -3.61 -17.72 -4.45
CA LEU A 95 -3.10 -17.03 -3.28
C LEU A 95 -2.15 -15.89 -3.67
N GLY A 96 -1.00 -16.21 -4.28
CA GLY A 96 0.06 -15.23 -4.58
C GLY A 96 -0.41 -14.08 -5.47
N ALA A 97 -0.97 -14.39 -6.65
CA ALA A 97 -1.44 -13.37 -7.58
C ALA A 97 -2.66 -12.60 -7.05
N VAL A 98 -3.58 -13.28 -6.36
CA VAL A 98 -4.75 -12.65 -5.73
C VAL A 98 -4.32 -11.67 -4.62
N GLN A 99 -3.29 -12.01 -3.86
CA GLN A 99 -2.71 -11.17 -2.82
C GLN A 99 -2.11 -9.89 -3.40
N ASN A 100 -1.20 -10.02 -4.38
CA ASN A 100 -0.52 -8.87 -4.98
C ASN A 100 -1.51 -7.88 -5.59
N PHE A 101 -2.46 -8.38 -6.38
CA PHE A 101 -3.50 -7.53 -6.95
C PHE A 101 -4.46 -6.97 -5.89
N GLY A 102 -4.80 -7.77 -4.88
CA GLY A 102 -5.70 -7.41 -3.80
C GLY A 102 -5.18 -6.25 -2.96
N VAL A 103 -3.94 -6.34 -2.48
CA VAL A 103 -3.33 -5.30 -1.65
C VAL A 103 -3.12 -4.02 -2.45
N LEU A 104 -2.60 -4.12 -3.69
CA LEU A 104 -2.42 -2.97 -4.58
C LEU A 104 -3.74 -2.23 -4.80
N SER A 105 -4.81 -2.97 -5.08
CA SER A 105 -6.14 -2.40 -5.31
C SER A 105 -6.70 -1.71 -4.07
N ILE A 106 -6.54 -2.29 -2.88
CA ILE A 106 -7.03 -1.71 -1.63
C ILE A 106 -6.27 -0.41 -1.32
N ILE A 107 -4.94 -0.41 -1.39
CA ILE A 107 -4.13 0.77 -1.08
C ILE A 107 -4.45 1.94 -2.01
N VAL A 108 -4.52 1.68 -3.32
CA VAL A 108 -4.86 2.71 -4.30
C VAL A 108 -6.26 3.29 -4.06
N ARG A 109 -7.23 2.44 -3.66
CA ARG A 109 -8.62 2.86 -3.38
C ARG A 109 -8.78 3.65 -2.09
N GLU A 110 -8.03 3.29 -1.05
CA GLU A 110 -7.98 4.03 0.22
C GLU A 110 -7.31 5.41 0.06
N LYS A 111 -6.80 5.73 -1.14
CA LYS A 111 -5.94 6.89 -1.43
C LYS A 111 -4.74 6.96 -0.50
N GLU A 112 -4.38 5.81 0.07
CA GLU A 112 -3.19 5.64 0.87
C GLU A 112 -2.03 5.30 -0.05
N ALA A 113 -0.84 5.66 0.39
CA ALA A 113 0.39 5.41 -0.35
C ALA A 113 1.27 4.32 0.27
N ALA A 114 0.75 3.73 1.34
CA ALA A 114 1.41 2.78 2.20
C ALA A 114 0.35 1.91 2.88
N ILE A 115 0.76 0.72 3.29
CA ILE A 115 -0.10 -0.27 3.91
C ILE A 115 -0.39 0.03 5.38
N GLY A 116 0.54 0.68 6.08
CA GLY A 116 0.41 1.01 7.50
C GLY A 116 -0.87 1.80 7.82
N PRO A 117 -1.14 2.93 7.15
CA PRO A 117 -2.38 3.69 7.34
C PRO A 117 -3.65 2.89 7.06
N ALA A 118 -3.65 2.03 6.03
CA ALA A 118 -4.79 1.19 5.69
C ALA A 118 -5.06 0.13 6.78
N ILE A 119 -4.01 -0.48 7.33
CA ILE A 119 -4.10 -1.38 8.49
C ILE A 119 -4.61 -0.65 9.71
N GLU A 120 -4.14 0.57 10.00
CA GLU A 120 -4.59 1.34 11.17
C GLU A 120 -6.08 1.68 11.10
N LYS A 121 -6.59 2.10 9.93
CA LYS A 121 -8.02 2.33 9.71
C LYS A 121 -8.85 1.05 9.89
N THR A 122 -8.28 -0.10 9.55
CA THR A 122 -9.03 -1.37 9.49
C THR A 122 -8.97 -2.16 10.80
N MET A 123 -7.80 -2.21 11.44
CA MET A 123 -7.45 -3.11 12.55
C MET A 123 -6.88 -2.37 13.76
N GLY A 124 -6.70 -1.04 13.65
CA GLY A 124 -6.18 -0.22 14.73
C GLY A 124 -4.66 -0.11 14.79
N ARG A 125 -4.21 0.84 15.61
CA ARG A 125 -2.80 1.28 15.65
C ARG A 125 -1.82 0.23 16.21
N LYS A 126 -2.24 -0.54 17.22
CA LYS A 126 -1.37 -1.56 17.82
C LYS A 126 -1.00 -2.62 16.78
N THR A 127 -1.98 -3.04 15.98
CA THR A 127 -1.80 -3.99 14.89
C THR A 127 -0.96 -3.41 13.76
N ARG A 128 -1.18 -2.13 13.38
CA ARG A 128 -0.28 -1.42 12.45
C ARG A 128 1.17 -1.49 12.93
N LEU A 129 1.45 -1.12 14.17
CA LEU A 129 2.83 -1.07 14.68
C LEU A 129 3.47 -2.47 14.71
N LEU A 130 2.75 -3.47 15.20
CA LEU A 130 3.22 -4.85 15.23
C LEU A 130 3.57 -5.35 13.82
N PHE A 131 2.68 -5.12 12.85
CA PHE A 131 2.92 -5.48 11.45
C PHE A 131 4.13 -4.77 10.86
N LEU A 132 4.24 -3.45 11.04
CA LEU A 132 5.33 -2.67 10.45
C LEU A 132 6.70 -3.06 11.02
N VAL A 133 6.79 -3.27 12.34
CA VAL A 133 8.03 -3.73 12.99
C VAL A 133 8.42 -5.11 12.47
N PHE A 134 7.46 -6.04 12.39
CA PHE A 134 7.70 -7.36 11.83
C PHE A 134 8.14 -7.30 10.37
N ALA A 135 7.40 -6.58 9.52
CA ALA A 135 7.72 -6.41 8.10
C ALA A 135 9.12 -5.77 7.89
N TRP A 136 9.49 -4.80 8.74
CA TRP A 136 10.81 -4.18 8.71
C TRP A 136 11.91 -5.17 9.11
N ALA A 137 11.73 -5.94 10.18
CA ALA A 137 12.67 -6.97 10.61
C ALA A 137 12.89 -8.04 9.53
N VAL A 138 11.81 -8.51 8.89
CA VAL A 138 11.89 -9.46 7.76
C VAL A 138 12.65 -8.86 6.58
N THR A 139 12.42 -7.58 6.28
CA THR A 139 13.13 -6.87 5.21
C THR A 139 14.63 -6.76 5.50
N VAL A 140 15.01 -6.48 6.75
CA VAL A 140 16.41 -6.42 7.20
C VAL A 140 17.07 -7.79 7.10
N ALA A 141 16.44 -8.85 7.59
CA ALA A 141 16.95 -10.22 7.52
C ALA A 141 17.16 -10.67 6.07
N LEU A 142 16.18 -10.39 5.20
CA LEU A 142 16.27 -10.68 3.77
C LEU A 142 17.40 -9.93 3.09
N MET A 143 17.55 -8.65 3.40
CA MET A 143 18.62 -7.82 2.86
C MET A 143 19.99 -8.37 3.26
N ALA A 144 20.14 -8.83 4.50
CA ALA A 144 21.38 -9.45 4.97
C ALA A 144 21.70 -10.76 4.21
N ALA A 145 20.73 -11.67 4.11
CA ALA A 145 20.89 -12.94 3.41
C ALA A 145 21.24 -12.73 1.93
N LEU A 146 20.50 -11.83 1.26
CA LEU A 146 20.73 -11.52 -0.15
C LEU A 146 22.04 -10.77 -0.40
N THR A 147 22.51 -9.95 0.54
CA THR A 147 23.80 -9.25 0.40
C THR A 147 24.93 -10.26 0.37
N ARG A 148 24.89 -11.30 1.21
CA ARG A 148 25.88 -12.37 1.20
C ARG A 148 25.90 -13.16 -0.11
N ILE A 149 24.72 -13.56 -0.60
CA ILE A 149 24.57 -14.31 -1.86
C ILE A 149 24.99 -13.43 -3.05
N GLY A 150 24.59 -12.16 -3.05
CA GLY A 150 24.99 -11.18 -4.05
C GLY A 150 26.50 -11.00 -4.08
N ALA A 151 27.14 -10.84 -2.92
CA ALA A 151 28.60 -10.76 -2.82
C ALA A 151 29.28 -12.02 -3.34
N LEU A 152 28.75 -13.21 -3.03
CA LEU A 152 29.26 -14.48 -3.56
C LEU A 152 29.18 -14.53 -5.08
N SER A 153 28.08 -14.08 -5.68
CA SER A 153 27.89 -14.05 -7.14
C SER A 153 28.87 -13.11 -7.88
N LEU A 154 29.49 -12.18 -7.17
CA LEU A 154 30.48 -11.23 -7.70
C LEU A 154 31.92 -11.63 -7.35
N THR A 155 32.10 -12.67 -6.53
CA THR A 155 33.42 -13.02 -5.99
C THR A 155 34.19 -13.81 -7.05
N GLY A 156 35.16 -13.13 -7.66
CA GLY A 156 36.04 -13.67 -8.70
C GLY A 156 37.26 -14.42 -8.16
N SER A 157 37.63 -14.22 -6.89
CA SER A 157 38.70 -14.99 -6.23
C SER A 157 38.19 -15.70 -4.99
N GLN A 158 38.35 -17.01 -4.95
CA GLN A 158 38.05 -17.85 -3.78
C GLN A 158 39.30 -18.58 -3.34
N ILE A 159 39.50 -18.70 -2.03
CA ILE A 159 40.58 -19.50 -1.46
C ILE A 159 39.98 -20.86 -1.15
N ASN A 160 40.51 -21.91 -1.76
CA ASN A 160 40.08 -23.28 -1.50
C ASN A 160 40.47 -23.73 -0.09
N GLU A 161 39.93 -24.87 0.35
CA GLU A 161 40.36 -25.53 1.60
C GLU A 161 41.87 -25.83 1.63
N ALA A 162 42.51 -25.95 0.46
CA ALA A 162 43.96 -26.12 0.31
C ALA A 162 44.78 -24.80 0.35
N GLY A 163 44.13 -23.64 0.49
CA GLY A 163 44.80 -22.33 0.51
C GLY A 163 45.14 -21.75 -0.88
N GLU A 164 44.73 -22.41 -1.96
CA GLU A 164 44.94 -21.95 -3.34
C GLU A 164 43.85 -20.99 -3.80
N GLU A 165 44.23 -19.95 -4.54
CA GLU A 165 43.30 -18.95 -5.09
C GLU A 165 42.69 -19.45 -6.41
N ILE A 166 41.46 -19.96 -6.37
CA ILE A 166 40.67 -20.21 -7.59
C ILE A 166 40.13 -18.88 -8.10
N MET A 167 40.50 -18.57 -9.34
CA MET A 167 39.96 -17.43 -10.07
C MET A 167 38.79 -17.86 -10.95
N SER A 168 37.59 -17.36 -10.68
CA SER A 168 36.44 -17.48 -11.57
C SER A 168 36.40 -16.27 -12.50
N SER A 169 36.81 -16.47 -13.75
CA SER A 169 36.76 -15.45 -14.80
C SER A 169 35.34 -14.97 -15.07
N ALA A 170 34.36 -15.87 -15.00
CA ALA A 170 32.94 -15.55 -15.16
C ALA A 170 32.44 -14.59 -14.07
N ASN A 171 32.71 -14.89 -12.79
CA ASN A 171 32.31 -14.02 -11.68
C ASN A 171 33.01 -12.65 -11.74
N GLY A 172 34.30 -12.63 -12.12
CA GLY A 172 35.04 -11.38 -12.34
C GLY A 172 34.43 -10.51 -13.45
N ALA A 173 33.98 -11.12 -14.55
CA ALA A 173 33.30 -10.41 -15.63
C ALA A 173 31.93 -9.87 -15.20
N VAL A 174 31.15 -10.66 -14.47
CA VAL A 174 29.85 -10.25 -13.90
C VAL A 174 30.02 -9.11 -12.91
N ALA A 175 31.08 -9.13 -12.09
CA ALA A 175 31.43 -8.07 -11.16
C ALA A 175 31.67 -6.73 -11.87
N MET A 176 32.53 -6.71 -12.88
CA MET A 176 32.79 -5.50 -13.67
C MET A 176 31.52 -5.01 -14.38
N ALA A 177 30.77 -5.91 -15.05
CA ALA A 177 29.54 -5.55 -15.74
C ALA A 177 28.50 -4.95 -14.79
N SER A 178 28.34 -5.50 -13.59
CA SER A 178 27.44 -4.99 -12.55
C SER A 178 27.87 -3.62 -12.03
N MET A 179 29.17 -3.40 -11.84
CA MET A 179 29.72 -2.11 -11.40
C MET A 179 29.54 -1.01 -12.44
N LEU A 180 29.73 -1.32 -13.73
CA LEU A 180 29.50 -0.38 -14.83
C LEU A 180 28.02 -0.08 -15.03
N LEU A 181 27.14 -1.07 -14.81
CA LEU A 181 25.71 -0.90 -14.98
C LEU A 181 25.13 0.18 -14.04
N ILE A 182 25.67 0.35 -12.83
CA ILE A 182 25.16 1.35 -11.86
C ILE A 182 25.27 2.80 -12.40
N PRO A 183 26.47 3.37 -12.65
CA PRO A 183 26.60 4.74 -13.14
C PRO A 183 25.97 4.94 -14.53
N LEU A 184 26.03 3.93 -15.40
CA LEU A 184 25.41 4.00 -16.73
C LEU A 184 23.87 4.00 -16.65
N SER A 185 23.29 3.26 -15.71
CA SER A 185 21.86 3.31 -15.42
C SER A 185 21.43 4.69 -14.92
N ILE A 186 22.24 5.34 -14.07
CA ILE A 186 21.96 6.71 -13.59
C ILE A 186 21.95 7.68 -14.78
N GLY A 187 22.99 7.64 -15.62
CA GLY A 187 23.04 8.46 -16.85
C GLY A 187 21.85 8.22 -17.78
N PHE A 188 21.47 6.95 -17.96
CA PHE A 188 20.28 6.56 -18.72
C PHE A 188 18.98 7.10 -18.10
N GLY A 189 18.87 7.13 -16.77
CA GLY A 189 17.75 7.73 -16.03
C GLY A 189 17.58 9.22 -16.35
N TYR A 190 18.66 10.00 -16.29
CA TYR A 190 18.65 11.42 -16.66
C TYR A 190 18.32 11.63 -18.14
N PHE A 191 18.87 10.80 -19.03
CA PHE A 191 18.53 10.85 -20.46
C PHE A 191 17.04 10.59 -20.70
N ASN A 192 16.44 9.65 -19.96
CA ASN A 192 15.02 9.29 -20.09
C ASN A 192 14.05 10.41 -19.70
N GLN A 193 14.50 11.41 -18.94
CA GLN A 193 13.68 12.60 -18.66
C GLN A 193 13.47 13.48 -19.92
N LYS A 194 14.35 13.39 -20.94
CA LYS A 194 14.34 14.27 -22.13
C LYS A 194 13.28 13.95 -23.20
N LYS A 195 12.11 13.40 -22.83
CA LYS A 195 10.91 13.15 -23.69
C LYS A 195 11.12 12.48 -25.08
N LYS A 196 12.24 11.80 -25.35
CA LYS A 196 12.42 11.01 -26.59
C LYS A 196 11.49 9.78 -26.65
N GLY A 197 11.19 9.24 -27.85
CA GLY A 197 10.33 8.07 -28.05
C GLY A 197 10.83 6.80 -27.34
N LEU A 198 9.91 5.88 -26.98
CA LEU A 198 10.23 4.65 -26.23
C LEU A 198 11.26 3.77 -26.96
N PHE A 199 11.14 3.64 -28.28
CA PHE A 199 12.02 2.81 -29.11
C PHE A 199 13.50 3.20 -28.98
N PHE A 200 13.83 4.50 -29.12
CA PHE A 200 15.20 4.99 -29.02
C PHE A 200 15.82 4.71 -27.64
N ARG A 201 15.00 4.79 -26.58
CA ARG A 201 15.44 4.50 -25.20
C ARG A 201 15.78 3.03 -25.03
N THR A 202 14.96 2.14 -25.59
CA THR A 202 15.23 0.69 -25.55
C THR A 202 16.52 0.35 -26.29
N LEU A 203 16.72 0.90 -27.50
CA LEU A 203 17.92 0.65 -28.28
C LEU A 203 19.18 1.12 -27.57
N LEU A 204 19.16 2.34 -27.01
CA LEU A 204 20.26 2.86 -26.20
C LEU A 204 20.52 2.00 -24.96
N GLY A 205 19.45 1.55 -24.28
CA GLY A 205 19.57 0.69 -23.12
C GLY A 205 20.21 -0.67 -23.43
N LEU A 206 19.81 -1.30 -24.53
CA LEU A 206 20.42 -2.55 -25.00
C LEU A 206 21.90 -2.35 -25.40
N LEU A 207 22.24 -1.22 -26.00
CA LEU A 207 23.63 -0.88 -26.33
C LEU A 207 24.48 -0.67 -25.07
N ILE A 208 23.95 0.04 -24.06
CA ILE A 208 24.61 0.18 -22.75
C ILE A 208 24.86 -1.19 -22.13
N LEU A 209 23.84 -2.07 -22.14
CA LEU A 209 23.94 -3.41 -21.59
C LEU A 209 25.01 -4.25 -22.30
N ALA A 210 25.03 -4.22 -23.64
CA ALA A 210 26.04 -4.93 -24.44
C ALA A 210 27.46 -4.40 -24.15
N LEU A 211 27.63 -3.08 -24.00
CA LEU A 211 28.91 -2.48 -23.63
C LEU A 211 29.37 -2.89 -22.23
N CYS A 212 28.47 -2.97 -21.25
CA CYS A 212 28.81 -3.47 -19.91
C CYS A 212 29.28 -4.93 -19.95
N ILE A 213 28.60 -5.79 -20.72
CA ILE A 213 28.96 -7.20 -20.88
C ILE A 213 30.32 -7.32 -21.57
N ALA A 214 30.54 -6.61 -22.67
CA ALA A 214 31.81 -6.61 -23.40
C ALA A 214 32.96 -6.10 -22.53
N ALA A 215 32.76 -5.00 -21.80
CA ALA A 215 33.76 -4.47 -20.89
C ALA A 215 34.03 -5.43 -19.71
N GLY A 216 33.01 -6.11 -19.20
CA GLY A 216 33.17 -7.15 -18.18
C GLY A 216 34.04 -8.30 -18.67
N PHE A 217 33.84 -8.73 -19.92
CA PHE A 217 34.66 -9.77 -20.54
C PHE A 217 36.12 -9.33 -20.72
N CYS A 218 36.36 -8.10 -21.19
CA CYS A 218 37.71 -7.59 -21.42
C CYS A 218 38.46 -7.23 -20.12
N PHE A 219 37.76 -6.82 -19.08
CA PHE A 219 38.34 -6.29 -17.84
C PHE A 219 37.67 -6.89 -16.59
N PRO A 220 37.80 -8.21 -16.33
CA PRO A 220 37.20 -8.85 -15.16
C PRO A 220 37.81 -8.31 -13.86
N LEU A 221 36.96 -8.15 -12.84
CA LEU A 221 37.35 -7.58 -11.54
C LEU A 221 37.37 -8.66 -10.46
N TYR A 222 38.56 -8.97 -9.95
CA TYR A 222 38.78 -10.01 -8.93
C TYR A 222 38.91 -9.37 -7.55
N GLN A 223 37.93 -9.61 -6.68
CA GLN A 223 37.89 -9.14 -5.30
C GLN A 223 37.20 -10.17 -4.40
N SER A 224 37.52 -10.11 -3.11
CA SER A 224 36.98 -11.03 -2.10
C SER A 224 35.52 -10.73 -1.76
N GLN A 225 34.83 -11.74 -1.22
CA GLN A 225 33.44 -11.62 -0.77
C GLN A 225 33.24 -10.50 0.27
N GLY A 226 34.22 -10.26 1.13
CA GLY A 226 34.16 -9.21 2.15
C GLY A 226 34.12 -7.81 1.54
N VAL A 227 34.95 -7.55 0.53
CA VAL A 227 34.96 -6.28 -0.22
C VAL A 227 33.62 -6.07 -0.91
N TRP A 228 33.12 -7.09 -1.60
CA TRP A 228 31.82 -7.02 -2.27
C TRP A 228 30.65 -6.78 -1.32
N THR A 229 30.68 -7.38 -0.13
CA THR A 229 29.67 -7.15 0.90
C THR A 229 29.60 -5.67 1.27
N VAL A 230 30.74 -5.03 1.51
CA VAL A 230 30.81 -3.59 1.82
C VAL A 230 30.34 -2.73 0.64
N VAL A 231 30.78 -3.05 -0.57
CA VAL A 231 30.37 -2.33 -1.80
C VAL A 231 28.86 -2.41 -1.99
N ILE A 232 28.26 -3.59 -1.82
CA ILE A 232 26.82 -3.78 -1.91
C ILE A 232 26.13 -2.95 -0.83
N LEU A 233 26.53 -3.03 0.44
CA LEU A 233 25.88 -2.27 1.53
C LEU A 233 25.91 -0.75 1.27
N LEU A 234 27.05 -0.21 0.81
CA LEU A 234 27.15 1.20 0.41
C LEU A 234 26.20 1.53 -0.76
N PHE A 235 26.15 0.66 -1.76
CA PHE A 235 25.19 0.77 -2.85
C PHE A 235 23.74 0.74 -2.35
N LEU A 236 23.39 -0.12 -1.38
CA LEU A 236 22.03 -0.21 -0.84
C LEU A 236 21.61 1.06 -0.13
N TRP A 237 22.49 1.66 0.67
CA TRP A 237 22.21 2.95 1.30
C TRP A 237 21.94 4.03 0.25
N LEU A 238 22.84 4.17 -0.72
CA LEU A 238 22.69 5.13 -1.82
C LEU A 238 21.39 4.89 -2.60
N SER A 239 21.11 3.63 -2.95
CA SER A 239 19.91 3.24 -3.68
C SER A 239 18.64 3.59 -2.90
N SER A 240 18.61 3.37 -1.59
CA SER A 240 17.42 3.66 -0.76
C SER A 240 17.03 5.14 -0.77
N VAL A 241 18.02 6.02 -0.96
CA VAL A 241 17.90 7.48 -0.85
C VAL A 241 17.67 8.15 -2.21
N MET A 242 18.26 7.63 -3.28
CA MET A 242 18.19 8.26 -4.60
C MET A 242 16.77 8.24 -5.20
N PRO A 243 16.42 9.23 -6.05
CA PRO A 243 15.13 9.27 -6.73
C PRO A 243 14.85 7.98 -7.49
N VAL A 244 13.60 7.53 -7.47
CA VAL A 244 13.17 6.29 -8.11
C VAL A 244 13.48 6.29 -9.61
N TRP A 245 13.27 7.41 -10.30
CA TRP A 245 13.55 7.53 -11.74
C TRP A 245 15.04 7.51 -12.10
N ALA A 246 15.93 7.88 -11.16
CA ALA A 246 17.35 8.03 -11.42
C ALA A 246 18.07 6.69 -11.45
N LEU A 247 17.80 5.83 -10.45
CA LEU A 247 18.45 4.53 -10.33
C LEU A 247 17.47 3.36 -10.44
N LEU A 248 16.45 3.28 -9.59
CA LEU A 248 15.57 2.10 -9.51
C LEU A 248 14.90 1.84 -10.86
N GLN A 249 14.29 2.86 -11.48
CA GLN A 249 13.57 2.69 -12.75
C GLN A 249 14.50 2.40 -13.92
N SER A 250 15.62 3.12 -14.02
CA SER A 250 16.57 2.97 -15.12
C SER A 250 17.27 1.61 -15.06
N ARG A 251 17.76 1.23 -13.89
CA ARG A 251 18.44 -0.05 -13.66
C ARG A 251 17.49 -1.23 -13.80
N ASN A 252 16.32 -1.18 -13.17
CA ASN A 252 15.36 -2.29 -13.29
C ASN A 252 14.81 -2.42 -14.72
N TYR A 253 14.72 -1.32 -15.47
CA TYR A 253 14.39 -1.40 -16.89
C TYR A 253 15.46 -2.16 -17.67
N LEU A 254 16.74 -1.82 -17.51
CA LEU A 254 17.85 -2.51 -18.17
C LEU A 254 17.97 -3.97 -17.71
N GLY A 255 17.90 -4.22 -16.40
CA GLY A 255 17.98 -5.55 -15.82
C GLY A 255 16.81 -6.47 -16.19
N SER A 256 15.61 -5.91 -16.43
CA SER A 256 14.47 -6.71 -16.88
C SER A 256 14.71 -7.40 -18.22
N PHE A 257 15.50 -6.79 -19.12
CA PHE A 257 15.86 -7.44 -20.39
C PHE A 257 16.73 -8.67 -20.18
N LEU A 258 17.71 -8.61 -19.27
CA LEU A 258 18.52 -9.79 -18.93
C LEU A 258 17.65 -10.94 -18.40
N LEU A 259 16.71 -10.60 -17.50
CA LEU A 259 15.77 -11.58 -16.96
C LEU A 259 14.86 -12.16 -18.05
N TYR A 260 14.36 -11.34 -18.99
CA TYR A 260 13.55 -11.81 -20.11
C TYR A 260 14.34 -12.70 -21.07
N ILE A 261 15.59 -12.34 -21.38
CA ILE A 261 16.47 -13.14 -22.24
C ILE A 261 16.75 -14.50 -21.59
N MET A 262 17.11 -14.51 -20.30
CA MET A 262 17.37 -15.74 -19.53
C MET A 262 16.14 -16.65 -19.47
N MET A 263 14.95 -16.10 -19.25
CA MET A 263 13.71 -16.89 -19.23
C MET A 263 13.32 -17.39 -20.62
N ALA A 264 13.48 -16.58 -21.67
CA ALA A 264 13.21 -16.99 -23.04
C ALA A 264 14.18 -18.12 -23.46
N ALA A 265 15.46 -17.99 -23.12
CA ALA A 265 16.48 -19.01 -23.31
C ALA A 265 16.08 -20.34 -22.66
N ALA A 266 15.74 -20.33 -21.37
CA ALA A 266 15.34 -21.53 -20.65
C ALA A 266 14.07 -22.19 -21.26
N VAL A 267 13.07 -21.38 -21.64
CA VAL A 267 11.86 -21.87 -22.32
C VAL A 267 12.21 -22.53 -23.65
N LEU A 268 12.99 -21.85 -24.50
CA LEU A 268 13.40 -22.39 -25.80
C LEU A 268 14.21 -23.68 -25.64
N GLY A 269 15.14 -23.73 -24.68
CA GLY A 269 15.91 -24.94 -24.36
C GLY A 269 15.00 -26.11 -23.98
N ILE A 270 14.01 -25.89 -23.12
CA ILE A 270 13.03 -26.94 -22.73
C ILE A 270 12.24 -27.45 -23.94
N PHE A 271 11.78 -26.56 -24.83
CA PHE A 271 11.03 -26.96 -26.02
C PHE A 271 11.89 -27.66 -27.09
N TRP A 272 13.17 -27.32 -27.17
CA TRP A 272 14.09 -27.89 -28.15
C TRP A 272 14.55 -29.28 -27.74
N MET A 273 14.95 -29.44 -26.48
CA MET A 273 15.59 -30.64 -25.97
C MET A 273 14.58 -31.66 -25.39
N ASP A 274 13.37 -31.20 -25.03
CA ASP A 274 12.37 -31.97 -24.30
C ASP A 274 12.96 -32.84 -23.17
N PRO A 275 13.68 -32.22 -22.21
CA PRO A 275 14.37 -33.00 -21.20
C PRO A 275 13.37 -33.73 -20.31
N LYS A 276 13.76 -34.91 -19.84
CA LYS A 276 12.98 -35.65 -18.85
C LYS A 276 13.35 -35.18 -17.45
N MET A 277 12.35 -35.05 -16.58
CA MET A 277 12.58 -34.81 -15.16
C MET A 277 13.34 -35.99 -14.53
N ASN A 278 14.51 -35.71 -13.95
CA ASN A 278 15.33 -36.70 -13.22
C ASN A 278 14.87 -36.84 -11.76
N ILE A 279 14.35 -35.75 -11.18
CA ILE A 279 13.76 -35.76 -9.84
C ILE A 279 12.51 -36.67 -9.83
N PRO A 280 12.28 -37.49 -8.80
CA PRO A 280 11.06 -38.27 -8.68
C PRO A 280 9.81 -37.37 -8.59
N ALA A 281 8.67 -37.86 -9.07
CA ALA A 281 7.41 -37.11 -9.01
C ALA A 281 7.00 -36.80 -7.57
N VAL A 282 7.10 -37.79 -6.69
CA VAL A 282 6.87 -37.67 -5.25
C VAL A 282 7.97 -38.47 -4.56
N SER A 283 8.73 -37.82 -3.66
CA SER A 283 9.83 -38.47 -2.92
C SER A 283 9.35 -39.17 -1.64
N GLY A 284 8.15 -38.86 -1.16
CA GLY A 284 7.57 -39.39 0.07
C GLY A 284 6.86 -38.31 0.91
N TRP A 285 6.36 -38.70 2.09
CA TRP A 285 5.75 -37.77 3.06
C TRP A 285 6.78 -37.12 4.00
N GLN A 286 8.04 -37.56 3.91
CA GLN A 286 9.17 -37.01 4.63
C GLN A 286 10.34 -36.83 3.66
N ALA A 287 11.06 -35.72 3.79
CA ALA A 287 12.34 -35.50 3.15
C ALA A 287 13.24 -34.80 4.18
N ASP A 288 14.48 -35.27 4.31
CA ASP A 288 15.47 -34.68 5.21
C ASP A 288 15.03 -34.55 6.68
N GLY A 289 14.31 -35.57 7.18
CA GLY A 289 13.76 -35.56 8.54
C GLY A 289 12.50 -34.70 8.71
N ASN A 290 12.19 -33.85 7.73
CA ASN A 290 11.03 -32.96 7.74
C ASN A 290 9.80 -33.58 7.08
N LEU A 291 8.63 -33.35 7.67
CA LEU A 291 7.34 -33.72 7.08
C LEU A 291 7.00 -32.83 5.87
N ALA A 292 6.41 -33.42 4.84
CA ALA A 292 5.97 -32.70 3.65
C ALA A 292 5.03 -31.53 3.97
N PHE A 293 4.12 -31.70 4.93
CA PHE A 293 3.42 -30.57 5.55
C PHE A 293 4.04 -30.29 6.91
N PRO A 294 4.46 -29.05 7.21
CA PRO A 294 4.29 -27.81 6.44
C PRO A 294 5.44 -27.45 5.47
N PHE A 295 6.55 -28.19 5.47
CA PHE A 295 7.81 -27.74 4.87
C PHE A 295 7.81 -27.63 3.34
N LEU A 296 7.03 -28.45 2.62
CA LEU A 296 6.86 -28.30 1.17
C LEU A 296 6.40 -26.87 0.85
N PHE A 297 5.32 -26.43 1.49
CA PHE A 297 4.71 -25.12 1.29
C PHE A 297 5.57 -23.98 1.81
N LEU A 298 6.41 -24.26 2.81
CA LEU A 298 7.35 -23.32 3.38
C LEU A 298 8.52 -23.03 2.43
N LEU A 299 9.19 -24.08 1.97
CA LEU A 299 10.36 -23.99 1.09
C LEU A 299 9.97 -23.44 -0.28
N SER A 300 8.82 -23.87 -0.80
CA SER A 300 8.21 -23.31 -2.02
C SER A 300 7.30 -22.10 -1.74
N GLY A 301 7.34 -21.58 -0.52
CA GLY A 301 6.60 -20.41 -0.05
C GLY A 301 6.81 -19.11 -0.84
N PRO A 302 7.94 -18.88 -1.54
CA PRO A 302 8.10 -17.69 -2.37
C PRO A 302 7.01 -17.47 -3.43
N VAL A 303 6.28 -18.52 -3.85
CA VAL A 303 5.14 -18.35 -4.77
C VAL A 303 3.95 -17.61 -4.10
N VAL A 304 3.82 -17.72 -2.77
CA VAL A 304 2.81 -17.02 -1.95
C VAL A 304 3.51 -16.08 -0.96
N SER A 305 4.40 -15.23 -1.48
CA SER A 305 5.27 -14.38 -0.68
C SER A 305 4.58 -13.11 -0.18
N GLY A 306 4.61 -12.89 1.14
CA GLY A 306 4.19 -11.63 1.76
C GLY A 306 5.02 -10.43 1.32
N PHE A 307 6.30 -10.66 0.97
CA PHE A 307 7.17 -9.63 0.42
C PHE A 307 6.63 -9.07 -0.90
N HIS A 308 6.05 -9.91 -1.78
CA HIS A 308 5.43 -9.41 -3.01
C HIS A 308 4.24 -8.48 -2.73
N GLY A 309 3.51 -8.77 -1.65
CA GLY A 309 2.44 -7.91 -1.16
C GLY A 309 2.96 -6.55 -0.69
N LEU A 310 4.09 -6.52 0.04
CA LEU A 310 4.74 -5.27 0.46
C LEU A 310 5.29 -4.46 -0.72
N VAL A 311 5.92 -5.10 -1.70
CA VAL A 311 6.38 -4.41 -2.92
C VAL A 311 5.17 -3.78 -3.64
N SER A 312 4.08 -4.54 -3.76
CA SER A 312 2.81 -4.09 -4.35
C SER A 312 2.22 -2.88 -3.62
N SER A 313 2.23 -2.87 -2.29
CA SER A 313 1.64 -1.80 -1.48
C SER A 313 2.52 -0.57 -1.35
N GLU A 314 3.84 -0.74 -1.23
CA GLU A 314 4.77 0.35 -0.90
C GLU A 314 5.46 0.97 -2.11
N ILE A 315 5.77 0.18 -3.15
CA ILE A 315 6.58 0.67 -4.28
C ILE A 315 5.70 0.86 -5.51
N THR A 316 4.90 -0.16 -5.84
CA THR A 316 4.05 -0.15 -7.04
C THR A 316 2.91 0.85 -6.93
N ALA A 317 2.26 0.93 -5.77
CA ALA A 317 1.15 1.85 -5.55
C ALA A 317 1.55 3.32 -5.73
N ARG A 318 2.81 3.67 -5.42
CA ARG A 318 3.38 5.03 -5.58
C ARG A 318 3.71 5.40 -7.03
N GLN A 319 3.74 4.43 -7.93
CA GLN A 319 4.09 4.61 -9.34
C GLN A 319 2.96 4.27 -10.32
N LEU A 320 1.91 3.58 -9.86
CA LEU A 320 0.79 3.16 -10.69
C LEU A 320 0.08 4.37 -11.30
N LYS A 321 0.10 4.51 -12.62
CA LYS A 321 -0.55 5.63 -13.32
C LYS A 321 -2.09 5.62 -13.19
N ASN A 322 -2.70 4.46 -13.34
CA ASN A 322 -4.16 4.31 -13.28
C ASN A 322 -4.54 2.91 -12.78
N GLU A 323 -5.74 2.80 -12.23
CA GLU A 323 -6.23 1.52 -11.70
C GLU A 323 -6.39 0.45 -12.79
N LYS A 324 -6.66 0.85 -14.05
CA LYS A 324 -6.77 -0.07 -15.21
C LYS A 324 -5.51 -0.89 -15.43
N SER A 325 -4.34 -0.29 -15.20
CA SER A 325 -3.05 -0.99 -15.30
C SER A 325 -2.80 -1.93 -14.12
N GLY A 326 -3.56 -1.80 -13.03
CA GLY A 326 -3.39 -2.60 -11.81
C GLY A 326 -3.54 -4.10 -12.02
N LYS A 327 -4.42 -4.56 -12.94
CA LYS A 327 -4.54 -5.99 -13.27
C LYS A 327 -3.25 -6.53 -13.88
N ALA A 328 -2.72 -5.85 -14.89
CA ALA A 328 -1.50 -6.29 -15.56
C ALA A 328 -0.30 -6.25 -14.61
N VAL A 329 -0.14 -5.14 -13.90
CA VAL A 329 1.01 -4.93 -13.00
C VAL A 329 0.93 -5.80 -11.74
N GLY A 330 -0.22 -5.91 -11.08
CA GLY A 330 -0.35 -6.67 -9.83
C GLY A 330 -0.58 -8.17 -10.05
N TYR A 331 -1.63 -8.53 -10.79
CA TYR A 331 -1.99 -9.94 -11.02
C TYR A 331 -1.08 -10.60 -12.06
N GLY A 332 -0.85 -9.92 -13.19
CA GLY A 332 -0.09 -10.47 -14.31
C GLY A 332 1.37 -10.76 -13.99
N THR A 333 2.07 -9.84 -13.32
CA THR A 333 3.47 -10.05 -12.94
C THR A 333 3.63 -11.18 -11.92
N ALA A 334 2.67 -11.34 -11.01
CA ALA A 334 2.68 -12.42 -10.03
C ALA A 334 2.52 -13.80 -10.68
N LEU A 335 1.63 -13.91 -11.68
CA LEU A 335 1.52 -15.14 -12.48
C LEU A 335 2.79 -15.42 -13.28
N LEU A 336 3.39 -14.37 -13.87
CA LEU A 336 4.65 -14.52 -14.61
C LEU A 336 5.80 -14.95 -13.68
N ALA A 337 5.84 -14.44 -12.45
CA ALA A 337 6.81 -14.87 -11.44
C ALA A 337 6.59 -16.33 -11.02
N ALA A 338 5.34 -16.76 -10.84
CA ALA A 338 5.03 -18.17 -10.58
C ALA A 338 5.42 -19.08 -11.76
N LEU A 339 5.19 -18.63 -13.01
CA LEU A 339 5.66 -19.34 -14.21
C LEU A 339 7.19 -19.42 -14.28
N ALA A 340 7.90 -18.33 -13.93
CA ALA A 340 9.37 -18.35 -13.85
C ALA A 340 9.87 -19.41 -12.86
N GLY A 341 9.20 -19.58 -11.72
CA GLY A 341 9.53 -20.66 -10.77
C GLY A 341 9.29 -22.06 -11.33
N VAL A 342 8.25 -22.24 -12.17
CA VAL A 342 8.05 -23.51 -12.91
C VAL A 342 9.17 -23.74 -13.90
N ILE A 343 9.60 -22.71 -14.65
CA ILE A 343 10.73 -22.82 -15.59
C ILE A 343 12.00 -23.22 -14.84
N VAL A 344 12.27 -22.62 -13.68
CA VAL A 344 13.42 -22.98 -12.84
C VAL A 344 13.35 -24.43 -12.37
N LEU A 345 12.19 -24.87 -11.86
CA LEU A 345 11.98 -26.26 -11.43
C LEU A 345 12.27 -27.25 -12.56
N LEU A 346 11.77 -26.97 -13.76
CA LEU A 346 11.95 -27.85 -14.92
C LEU A 346 13.40 -27.84 -15.43
N THR A 347 14.05 -26.67 -15.43
CA THR A 347 15.44 -26.51 -15.91
C THR A 347 16.45 -27.16 -14.97
N ALA A 348 16.34 -26.91 -13.67
CA ALA A 348 17.22 -27.55 -12.69
C ALA A 348 16.86 -29.04 -12.51
N GLY A 349 15.57 -29.37 -12.49
CA GLY A 349 15.11 -30.74 -12.28
C GLY A 349 15.41 -31.71 -13.42
N SER A 350 15.80 -31.22 -14.60
CA SER A 350 16.29 -32.04 -15.71
C SER A 350 17.78 -32.38 -15.63
N THR A 351 18.58 -31.64 -14.86
CA THR A 351 20.04 -31.84 -14.79
C THR A 351 20.51 -32.37 -13.45
N VAL A 352 19.73 -32.18 -12.39
CA VAL A 352 19.98 -32.80 -11.08
C VAL A 352 20.04 -34.33 -11.22
N GLN A 353 21.14 -34.92 -10.77
CA GLN A 353 21.38 -36.37 -10.87
C GLN A 353 20.59 -37.17 -9.84
N ASP A 354 20.56 -36.68 -8.60
CA ASP A 354 19.83 -37.30 -7.48
C ASP A 354 19.36 -36.25 -6.45
N LEU A 355 18.60 -36.69 -5.44
CA LEU A 355 18.12 -35.83 -4.35
C LEU A 355 19.26 -35.29 -3.47
N ALA A 356 20.42 -35.96 -3.43
CA ALA A 356 21.57 -35.50 -2.65
C ALA A 356 22.25 -34.29 -3.31
N HIS A 357 22.29 -34.25 -4.64
CA HIS A 357 22.83 -33.17 -5.44
C HIS A 357 22.08 -31.84 -5.24
N LEU A 358 20.80 -31.90 -4.84
CA LEU A 358 20.04 -30.69 -4.44
C LEU A 358 20.66 -29.95 -3.24
N LYS A 359 21.52 -30.60 -2.46
CA LYS A 359 22.16 -30.03 -1.27
C LYS A 359 23.62 -29.63 -1.49
N THR A 360 24.27 -30.18 -2.51
CA THR A 360 25.69 -29.92 -2.76
C THR A 360 25.92 -28.56 -3.39
N GLU A 361 24.96 -28.09 -4.18
CA GLU A 361 25.06 -26.87 -4.96
C GLU A 361 24.02 -25.84 -4.55
N THR A 362 24.32 -24.56 -4.79
CA THR A 362 23.33 -23.51 -4.57
C THR A 362 22.20 -23.62 -5.60
N PRO A 363 20.96 -23.23 -5.27
CA PRO A 363 19.86 -23.25 -6.24
C PRO A 363 20.13 -22.45 -7.53
N PHE A 364 20.96 -21.41 -7.44
CA PHE A 364 21.38 -20.68 -8.64
C PHE A 364 22.32 -21.48 -9.50
N ALA A 365 23.34 -22.10 -8.90
CA ALA A 365 24.29 -22.94 -9.63
C ALA A 365 23.56 -24.10 -10.35
N LEU A 366 22.56 -24.70 -9.70
CA LEU A 366 21.73 -25.73 -10.30
C LEU A 366 20.89 -25.20 -11.48
N PHE A 367 20.33 -24.00 -11.35
CA PHE A 367 19.60 -23.38 -12.46
C PHE A 367 20.52 -22.96 -13.61
N THR A 368 21.69 -22.37 -13.33
CA THR A 368 22.65 -21.94 -14.36
C THR A 368 23.22 -23.15 -15.09
N ALA A 369 23.66 -24.19 -14.36
CA ALA A 369 24.11 -25.45 -14.97
C ALA A 369 23.02 -26.10 -15.83
N GLY A 370 21.76 -26.07 -15.37
CA GLY A 370 20.62 -26.52 -16.17
C GLY A 370 20.48 -25.76 -17.48
N ALA A 371 20.53 -24.43 -17.41
CA ALA A 371 20.43 -23.59 -18.60
C ALA A 371 21.62 -23.74 -19.55
N ASP A 372 22.85 -23.88 -19.03
CA ASP A 372 24.06 -24.06 -19.83
C ASP A 372 24.02 -25.37 -20.61
N SER A 373 23.59 -26.46 -19.99
CA SER A 373 23.48 -27.78 -20.63
C SER A 373 22.60 -27.76 -21.90
N PHE A 374 21.54 -26.95 -21.88
CA PHE A 374 20.64 -26.83 -23.03
C PHE A 374 21.35 -26.17 -24.23
N PHE A 375 22.23 -25.20 -23.99
CA PHE A 375 22.98 -24.52 -25.04
C PHE A 375 24.13 -25.37 -25.57
N GLU A 376 24.77 -26.17 -24.71
CA GLU A 376 25.78 -27.15 -25.11
C GLU A 376 25.16 -28.15 -26.09
N GLU A 377 23.98 -28.67 -25.78
CA GLU A 377 23.29 -29.66 -26.61
C GLU A 377 22.73 -29.06 -27.92
N MET A 378 22.44 -27.76 -27.95
CA MET A 378 22.09 -27.03 -29.19
C MET A 378 23.28 -26.85 -30.15
N GLY A 379 24.50 -27.27 -29.77
CA GLY A 379 25.68 -27.21 -30.63
C GLY A 379 26.34 -25.83 -30.69
N VAL A 380 26.17 -25.00 -29.66
CA VAL A 380 26.85 -23.70 -29.56
C VAL A 380 28.36 -23.93 -29.40
N PRO A 381 29.25 -23.26 -30.18
CA PRO A 381 30.69 -23.37 -30.01
C PRO A 381 31.17 -22.98 -28.60
N SER A 382 32.31 -23.53 -28.16
CA SER A 382 32.89 -23.29 -26.81
C SER A 382 32.99 -21.82 -26.41
N ASP A 383 33.35 -20.94 -27.36
CA ASP A 383 33.45 -19.51 -27.11
C ASP A 383 32.07 -18.85 -26.91
N GLY A 384 31.05 -19.35 -27.62
CA GLY A 384 29.66 -18.93 -27.46
C GLY A 384 29.05 -19.39 -26.13
N LEU A 385 29.44 -20.58 -25.65
CA LEU A 385 29.01 -21.12 -24.36
C LEU A 385 29.51 -20.28 -23.18
N ASN A 386 30.78 -19.87 -23.21
CA ASN A 386 31.33 -18.97 -22.20
C ASN A 386 30.58 -17.62 -22.14
N LEU A 387 30.23 -17.06 -23.30
CA LEU A 387 29.44 -15.82 -23.35
C LEU A 387 28.04 -16.02 -22.76
N ILE A 388 27.37 -17.12 -23.10
CA ILE A 388 26.03 -17.47 -22.60
C ILE A 388 26.07 -17.66 -21.09
N HIS A 389 27.03 -18.42 -20.58
CA HIS A 389 27.24 -18.64 -19.14
C HIS A 389 27.38 -17.31 -18.39
N ILE A 390 28.20 -16.39 -18.90
CA ILE A 390 28.35 -15.04 -18.33
C ILE A 390 27.04 -14.25 -18.37
N VAL A 391 26.28 -14.31 -19.47
CA VAL A 391 25.00 -13.58 -19.59
C VAL A 391 23.95 -14.12 -18.61
N ILE A 392 23.87 -15.44 -18.42
CA ILE A 392 22.96 -16.06 -17.46
C ILE A 392 23.37 -15.70 -16.03
N HIS A 393 24.65 -15.84 -15.68
CA HIS A 393 25.17 -15.45 -14.37
C HIS A 393 24.97 -13.94 -14.08
N LEU A 394 25.15 -13.08 -15.09
CA LEU A 394 24.86 -11.65 -14.98
C LEU A 394 23.37 -11.39 -14.77
N GLY A 395 22.50 -12.13 -15.45
CA GLY A 395 21.05 -12.06 -15.27
C GLY A 395 20.63 -12.40 -13.84
N VAL A 396 21.18 -13.49 -13.29
CA VAL A 396 20.98 -13.91 -11.90
C VAL A 396 21.49 -12.84 -10.93
N SER A 397 22.73 -12.39 -11.09
CA SER A 397 23.32 -11.37 -10.20
C SER A 397 22.54 -10.05 -10.25
N THR A 398 22.09 -9.64 -11.45
CA THR A 398 21.25 -8.45 -11.62
C THR A 398 19.91 -8.59 -10.91
N ALA A 399 19.27 -9.77 -10.97
CA ALA A 399 18.01 -10.04 -10.27
C ALA A 399 18.18 -9.98 -8.74
N ILE A 400 19.30 -10.49 -8.20
CA ILE A 400 19.65 -10.38 -6.77
C ILE A 400 19.79 -8.90 -6.38
N LEU A 401 20.61 -8.14 -7.11
CA LEU A 401 20.85 -6.73 -6.82
C LEU A 401 19.57 -5.87 -6.99
N THR A 402 18.65 -6.24 -7.89
CA THR A 402 17.34 -5.56 -8.03
C THR A 402 16.43 -5.86 -6.85
N SER A 403 16.43 -7.09 -6.34
CA SER A 403 15.72 -7.47 -5.12
C SER A 403 16.26 -6.71 -3.91
N LEU A 404 17.58 -6.57 -3.81
CA LEU A 404 18.24 -5.82 -2.74
C LEU A 404 17.92 -4.31 -2.76
N ASP A 405 17.94 -3.65 -3.92
CA ASP A 405 17.53 -2.23 -4.05
C ASP A 405 16.07 -2.04 -3.58
N THR A 406 15.20 -2.95 -4.00
CA THR A 406 13.79 -2.99 -3.58
C THR A 406 13.66 -3.13 -2.05
N LEU A 407 14.41 -4.04 -1.43
CA LEU A 407 14.43 -4.22 0.03
C LEU A 407 14.99 -3.01 0.76
N ALA A 408 16.05 -2.37 0.26
CA ALA A 408 16.65 -1.19 0.86
C ALA A 408 15.66 -0.02 0.91
N ARG A 409 14.92 0.20 -0.17
CA ARG A 409 13.85 1.20 -0.23
C ARG A 409 12.68 0.84 0.66
N LEU A 410 12.21 -0.40 0.61
CA LEU A 410 11.10 -0.88 1.43
C LEU A 410 11.41 -0.76 2.92
N GLY A 411 12.61 -1.16 3.34
CA GLY A 411 13.05 -1.08 4.74
C GLY A 411 13.12 0.38 5.22
N ARG A 412 13.64 1.30 4.39
CA ARG A 412 13.59 2.74 4.67
C ARG A 412 12.15 3.20 4.89
N THR A 413 11.23 2.88 3.96
CA THR A 413 9.85 3.40 4.02
C THR A 413 9.08 2.83 5.21
N LEU A 414 9.24 1.53 5.50
CA LEU A 414 8.65 0.90 6.68
C LEU A 414 9.17 1.55 7.97
N LEU A 415 10.47 1.84 8.05
CA LEU A 415 11.04 2.52 9.22
C LEU A 415 10.48 3.93 9.40
N GLN A 416 10.33 4.69 8.31
CA GLN A 416 9.70 6.01 8.34
C GLN A 416 8.25 5.92 8.84
N GLU A 417 7.49 4.91 8.41
CA GLU A 417 6.11 4.67 8.86
C GLU A 417 5.99 4.24 10.32
N ILE A 418 6.94 3.47 10.85
CA ILE A 418 6.96 3.07 12.27
C ILE A 418 7.02 4.30 13.17
N PHE A 419 7.80 5.31 12.78
CA PHE A 419 8.06 6.50 13.58
C PHE A 419 7.15 7.69 13.26
N GLU A 420 6.11 7.51 12.45
CA GLU A 420 5.16 8.58 12.08
C GLU A 420 4.39 9.13 13.30
N PRO A 421 4.28 10.46 13.50
CA PRO A 421 3.72 11.03 14.72
C PRO A 421 2.18 10.93 14.77
N LYS A 422 1.60 10.89 15.98
CA LYS A 422 0.15 10.73 16.18
C LYS A 422 -0.71 11.91 15.70
N LYS A 423 -0.15 13.12 15.75
CA LYS A 423 -0.80 14.38 15.37
C LYS A 423 0.11 15.09 14.36
N LYS A 424 -0.46 15.95 13.51
CA LYS A 424 0.34 16.84 12.65
C LYS A 424 1.31 17.61 13.54
N GLY A 425 2.59 17.26 13.46
CA GLY A 425 3.68 17.77 14.28
C GLY A 425 4.98 17.64 13.51
N LYS A 426 6.07 18.22 14.02
CA LYS A 426 7.36 18.17 13.33
C LYS A 426 7.80 16.71 13.10
N PRO A 427 8.25 16.34 11.89
CA PRO A 427 8.76 15.01 11.62
C PRO A 427 9.94 14.71 12.54
N ARG A 428 10.02 13.47 13.05
CA ARG A 428 11.16 13.02 13.85
C ARG A 428 12.39 12.93 12.96
N ARG A 429 13.60 13.14 13.51
CA ARG A 429 14.86 12.98 12.75
C ARG A 429 14.97 11.61 12.05
N ILE A 430 14.45 10.54 12.67
CA ILE A 430 14.45 9.18 12.10
C ILE A 430 13.58 9.07 10.83
N GLN A 431 12.64 9.98 10.59
CA GLN A 431 11.84 10.00 9.35
C GLN A 431 12.59 10.59 8.16
N ASP A 432 13.74 11.23 8.38
CA ASP A 432 14.58 11.68 7.28
C ASP A 432 15.07 10.48 6.46
N LYS A 433 15.01 10.59 5.13
CA LYS A 433 15.29 9.48 4.21
C LYS A 433 16.74 8.99 4.31
N TYR A 434 17.70 9.88 4.59
CA TYR A 434 19.11 9.53 4.72
C TYR A 434 19.36 8.74 6.01
N ILE A 435 18.76 9.20 7.12
CA ILE A 435 18.87 8.54 8.44
C ILE A 435 18.14 7.19 8.43
N ALA A 436 16.90 7.14 7.95
CA ALA A 436 16.13 5.89 7.89
C ALA A 436 16.80 4.84 7.01
N GLY A 437 17.32 5.25 5.85
CA GLY A 437 18.09 4.38 4.96
C GLY A 437 19.36 3.86 5.63
N ALA A 438 20.14 4.74 6.28
CA ALA A 438 21.38 4.35 6.96
C ALA A 438 21.13 3.36 8.09
N LEU A 439 20.12 3.60 8.93
CA LEU A 439 19.76 2.69 10.03
C LEU A 439 19.30 1.33 9.54
N THR A 440 18.51 1.29 8.47
CA THR A 440 18.04 0.03 7.87
C THR A 440 19.20 -0.79 7.31
N VAL A 441 20.11 -0.16 6.56
CA VAL A 441 21.28 -0.83 5.99
C VAL A 441 22.28 -1.23 7.07
N ALA A 442 22.49 -0.41 8.10
CA ALA A 442 23.33 -0.75 9.24
C ALA A 442 22.79 -1.97 10.01
N ALA A 443 21.48 -2.06 10.19
CA ALA A 443 20.85 -3.24 10.77
C ALA A 443 21.11 -4.48 9.90
N ALA A 444 20.93 -4.38 8.58
CA ALA A 444 21.21 -5.49 7.66
C ALA A 444 22.70 -5.89 7.66
N ALA A 445 23.61 -4.92 7.74
CA ALA A 445 25.04 -5.16 7.85
C ALA A 445 25.37 -5.97 9.11
N ALA A 446 24.81 -5.62 10.26
CA ALA A 446 25.00 -6.36 11.51
C ALA A 446 24.59 -7.84 11.39
N PHE A 447 23.44 -8.11 10.74
CA PHE A 447 22.99 -9.48 10.48
C PHE A 447 23.82 -10.21 9.42
N THR A 448 24.41 -9.51 8.46
CA THR A 448 25.19 -10.15 7.38
C THR A 448 26.46 -10.83 7.91
N PHE A 449 27.04 -10.30 8.99
CA PHE A 449 28.23 -10.85 9.62
C PHE A 449 27.91 -11.96 10.65
N VAL A 450 26.66 -12.09 11.09
CA VAL A 450 26.19 -13.17 11.96
C VAL A 450 25.74 -14.34 11.06
N ARG A 451 26.59 -15.36 10.90
CA ARG A 451 26.33 -16.52 10.04
C ARG A 451 25.14 -17.34 10.55
N VAL A 452 23.95 -17.15 9.96
CA VAL A 452 22.79 -18.01 10.20
C VAL A 452 22.65 -18.97 9.01
N GLU A 453 23.01 -20.23 9.21
CA GLU A 453 23.02 -21.28 8.17
C GLU A 453 21.60 -21.63 7.69
N GLU A 454 20.58 -21.40 8.52
CA GLU A 454 19.15 -21.71 8.24
C GLU A 454 18.33 -20.51 7.72
N ALA A 455 18.97 -19.50 7.14
CA ALA A 455 18.32 -18.26 6.74
C ALA A 455 17.12 -18.46 5.76
N TRP A 456 17.12 -19.53 4.97
CA TRP A 456 16.07 -19.78 3.98
C TRP A 456 14.74 -20.22 4.60
N GLU A 457 14.77 -21.12 5.58
CA GLU A 457 13.55 -21.60 6.26
C GLU A 457 12.89 -20.47 7.04
N ILE A 458 13.71 -19.71 7.78
CA ILE A 458 13.28 -18.52 8.52
C ILE A 458 12.63 -17.51 7.57
N PHE A 459 13.22 -17.30 6.39
CA PHE A 459 12.62 -16.44 5.37
C PHE A 459 11.26 -16.97 4.91
N GLY A 460 11.16 -18.27 4.61
CA GLY A 460 9.89 -18.93 4.28
C GLY A 460 8.82 -18.67 5.34
N ILE A 461 9.15 -18.87 6.62
CA ILE A 461 8.23 -18.68 7.76
C ILE A 461 7.77 -17.22 7.81
N CYS A 462 8.73 -16.30 7.82
CA CYS A 462 8.47 -14.87 7.91
C CYS A 462 7.57 -14.39 6.77
N SER A 463 7.87 -14.82 5.54
CA SER A 463 7.11 -14.44 4.36
C SER A 463 5.69 -15.00 4.38
N MET A 464 5.50 -16.23 4.84
CA MET A 464 4.17 -16.82 5.00
C MET A 464 3.35 -16.17 6.10
N ILE A 465 3.95 -15.80 7.25
CA ILE A 465 3.26 -15.04 8.30
C ILE A 465 2.77 -13.69 7.77
N LEU A 466 3.63 -12.99 7.03
CA LEU A 466 3.30 -11.72 6.41
C LEU A 466 2.15 -11.87 5.40
N SER A 467 2.21 -12.90 4.56
CA SER A 467 1.17 -13.29 3.59
C SER A 467 -0.16 -13.60 4.28
N ALA A 468 -0.13 -14.45 5.33
CA ALA A 468 -1.29 -14.77 6.14
C ALA A 468 -1.95 -13.51 6.72
N PHE A 469 -1.14 -12.60 7.27
CA PHE A 469 -1.63 -11.33 7.80
C PHE A 469 -2.29 -10.45 6.73
N LEU A 470 -1.76 -10.40 5.50
CA LEU A 470 -2.40 -9.66 4.41
C LEU A 470 -3.80 -10.22 4.09
N PHE A 471 -3.99 -11.54 4.12
CA PHE A 471 -5.31 -12.15 3.98
C PHE A 471 -6.24 -11.85 5.16
N TRP A 472 -5.73 -11.82 6.40
CA TRP A 472 -6.50 -11.35 7.55
C TRP A 472 -6.92 -9.89 7.41
N PHE A 473 -6.01 -9.03 6.97
CA PHE A 473 -6.29 -7.64 6.64
C PHE A 473 -7.38 -7.51 5.57
N PHE A 474 -7.30 -8.29 4.48
CA PHE A 474 -8.36 -8.32 3.47
C PHE A 474 -9.70 -8.72 4.07
N ALA A 475 -9.77 -9.78 4.86
CA ALA A 475 -11.02 -10.23 5.46
C ALA A 475 -11.64 -9.13 6.34
N CYS A 476 -10.83 -8.46 7.17
CA CYS A 476 -11.27 -7.32 7.98
C CYS A 476 -11.76 -6.14 7.13
N TRP A 477 -11.02 -5.79 6.08
CA TRP A 477 -11.38 -4.69 5.18
C TRP A 477 -12.69 -4.96 4.43
N PHE A 478 -12.88 -6.19 3.93
CA PHE A 478 -14.12 -6.61 3.26
C PHE A 478 -15.31 -6.61 4.21
N ARG A 479 -15.11 -7.01 5.47
CA ARG A 479 -16.13 -6.93 6.52
C ARG A 479 -16.56 -5.48 6.78
N GLN A 480 -15.61 -4.55 6.91
CA GLN A 480 -15.93 -3.12 7.10
C GLN A 480 -16.75 -2.55 5.93
N HIS A 481 -16.48 -3.01 4.71
CA HIS A 481 -17.19 -2.60 3.50
C HIS A 481 -18.46 -3.43 3.20
N LYS A 482 -18.97 -4.21 4.17
CA LYS A 482 -20.18 -5.04 4.05
C LYS A 482 -20.15 -6.03 2.85
N LYS A 483 -18.97 -6.52 2.47
CA LYS A 483 -18.80 -7.50 1.38
C LYS A 483 -18.55 -8.91 1.93
N ARG A 484 -18.86 -9.94 1.13
CA ARG A 484 -18.57 -11.34 1.47
C ARG A 484 -17.05 -11.54 1.61
N TYR A 485 -16.61 -12.04 2.75
CA TYR A 485 -15.19 -12.27 3.07
C TYR A 485 -14.85 -13.74 3.38
N GLY A 486 -15.83 -14.66 3.41
CA GLY A 486 -15.60 -16.06 3.82
C GLY A 486 -14.52 -16.78 2.99
N LEU A 487 -14.52 -16.60 1.66
CA LEU A 487 -13.51 -17.20 0.78
C LEU A 487 -12.08 -16.67 1.02
N ILE A 488 -11.95 -15.48 1.59
CA ILE A 488 -10.64 -14.84 1.89
C ILE A 488 -10.03 -15.42 3.16
N LEU A 489 -10.86 -15.94 4.08
CA LEU A 489 -10.40 -16.55 5.33
C LEU A 489 -9.66 -17.86 5.11
N ILE A 490 -10.04 -18.64 4.08
CA ILE A 490 -9.46 -19.96 3.82
C ILE A 490 -7.94 -19.84 3.58
N PRO A 491 -7.45 -19.00 2.65
CA PRO A 491 -6.01 -18.73 2.52
C PRO A 491 -5.35 -18.22 3.80
N GLY A 492 -5.97 -17.26 4.50
CA GLY A 492 -5.41 -16.69 5.73
C GLY A 492 -5.19 -17.74 6.81
N LEU A 493 -6.18 -18.61 7.03
CA LEU A 493 -6.10 -19.74 7.97
C LEU A 493 -5.06 -20.77 7.53
N PHE A 494 -5.08 -21.18 6.26
CA PHE A 494 -4.12 -22.15 5.73
C PHE A 494 -2.67 -21.67 5.92
N LEU A 495 -2.38 -20.42 5.54
CA LEU A 495 -1.04 -19.85 5.68
C LEU A 495 -0.63 -19.68 7.15
N SER A 496 -1.55 -19.23 8.02
CA SER A 496 -1.30 -19.16 9.47
C SER A 496 -0.97 -20.53 10.06
N ILE A 497 -1.75 -21.57 9.74
CA ILE A 497 -1.52 -22.94 10.24
C ILE A 497 -0.20 -23.48 9.72
N THR A 498 0.11 -23.28 8.44
CA THR A 498 1.34 -23.77 7.82
C THR A 498 2.57 -23.13 8.45
N ALA A 499 2.58 -21.80 8.56
CA ALA A 499 3.74 -21.07 9.11
C ALA A 499 3.93 -21.33 10.61
N LEU A 500 2.86 -21.26 11.41
CA LEU A 500 2.93 -21.52 12.85
C LEU A 500 3.20 -23.00 13.16
N GLY A 501 2.72 -23.91 12.32
CA GLY A 501 3.04 -25.33 12.39
C GLY A 501 4.53 -25.58 12.15
N ALA A 502 5.13 -24.92 11.16
CA ALA A 502 6.57 -25.03 10.89
C ALA A 502 7.40 -24.54 12.07
N VAL A 503 7.06 -23.36 12.61
CA VAL A 503 7.70 -22.83 13.82
C VAL A 503 7.58 -23.81 14.99
N GLY A 504 6.39 -24.40 15.19
CA GLY A 504 6.16 -25.37 16.26
C GLY A 504 7.01 -26.64 16.13
N ILE A 505 7.23 -27.13 14.91
CA ILE A 505 8.09 -28.30 14.66
C ILE A 505 9.56 -27.97 14.94
N LEU A 506 10.07 -26.88 14.35
CA LEU A 506 11.47 -26.46 14.54
C LEU A 506 11.77 -26.14 16.01
N LEU A 507 10.87 -25.44 16.72
CA LEU A 507 11.02 -25.18 18.15
C LEU A 507 11.01 -26.45 18.98
N LYS A 508 10.18 -27.43 18.62
CA LYS A 508 10.14 -28.73 19.32
C LYS A 508 11.47 -29.45 19.18
N GLU A 509 12.08 -29.41 18.01
CA GLU A 509 13.42 -30.00 17.76
C GLU A 509 14.48 -29.31 18.62
N THR A 510 14.52 -27.97 18.64
CA THR A 510 15.46 -27.22 19.48
C THR A 510 15.28 -27.52 20.98
N VAL A 511 14.02 -27.56 21.46
CA VAL A 511 13.71 -27.86 22.87
C VAL A 511 14.05 -29.30 23.23
N ASN A 512 13.83 -30.25 22.32
CA ASN A 512 14.19 -31.65 22.55
C ASN A 512 15.71 -31.84 22.66
N SER A 513 16.50 -31.19 21.80
CA SER A 513 17.97 -31.23 21.90
C SER A 513 18.46 -30.63 23.23
N LEU A 514 17.87 -29.51 23.67
CA LEU A 514 18.13 -28.93 25.00
C LEU A 514 17.78 -29.91 26.14
N TRP A 515 16.63 -30.59 26.05
CA TRP A 515 16.18 -31.53 27.08
C TRP A 515 17.08 -32.77 27.16
N LEU A 516 17.54 -33.27 26.01
CA LEU A 516 18.45 -34.41 25.91
C LEU A 516 19.88 -34.09 26.38
N GLY A 517 20.16 -32.83 26.74
CA GLY A 517 21.47 -32.40 27.21
C GLY A 517 22.52 -32.33 26.09
N GLU A 518 22.08 -32.20 24.83
CA GLU A 518 22.99 -31.96 23.72
C GLU A 518 23.56 -30.54 23.82
N ASN A 519 24.88 -30.39 23.69
CA ASN A 519 25.51 -29.07 23.65
C ASN A 519 25.17 -28.40 22.31
N LEU A 520 24.15 -27.54 22.31
CA LEU A 520 23.83 -26.71 21.16
C LEU A 520 24.93 -25.69 20.92
N SER A 521 25.19 -25.39 19.65
CA SER A 521 26.03 -24.24 19.30
C SER A 521 25.31 -22.93 19.67
N LEU A 522 26.09 -21.86 19.91
CA LEU A 522 25.54 -20.51 20.12
C LEU A 522 24.60 -20.09 18.96
N SER A 523 24.87 -20.54 17.74
CA SER A 523 24.01 -20.27 16.58
C SER A 523 22.63 -20.94 16.69
N GLN A 524 22.57 -22.18 17.19
CA GLN A 524 21.32 -22.93 17.37
C GLN A 524 20.45 -22.34 18.50
N GLU A 525 21.06 -21.88 19.60
CA GLU A 525 20.34 -21.20 20.68
C GLU A 525 19.72 -19.87 20.22
N VAL A 526 20.51 -19.03 19.55
CA VAL A 526 20.05 -17.74 18.99
C VAL A 526 18.91 -17.95 18.00
N LEU A 527 19.03 -18.97 17.17
CA LEU A 527 18.02 -19.37 16.21
C LEU A 527 16.71 -19.81 16.89
N GLY A 528 16.79 -20.64 17.94
CA GLY A 528 15.61 -21.06 18.71
C GLY A 528 14.86 -19.87 19.33
N ILE A 529 15.60 -18.91 19.90
CA ILE A 529 15.03 -17.66 20.44
C ILE A 529 14.36 -16.86 19.32
N LEU A 530 15.03 -16.70 18.18
CA LEU A 530 14.50 -15.98 17.03
C LEU A 530 13.20 -16.61 16.51
N LEU A 531 13.15 -17.94 16.38
CA LEU A 531 11.95 -18.69 15.99
C LEU A 531 10.82 -18.49 17.01
N GLY A 532 11.13 -18.47 18.31
CA GLY A 532 10.14 -18.18 19.36
C GLY A 532 9.52 -16.79 19.21
N VAL A 533 10.35 -15.76 18.95
CA VAL A 533 9.88 -14.38 18.71
C VAL A 533 9.04 -14.29 17.44
N ILE A 534 9.46 -14.95 16.35
CA ILE A 534 8.71 -15.00 15.08
C ILE A 534 7.36 -15.68 15.29
N GLY A 535 7.33 -16.84 15.96
CA GLY A 535 6.13 -17.58 16.29
C GLY A 535 5.14 -16.77 17.12
N LEU A 536 5.62 -16.13 18.19
CA LEU A 536 4.80 -15.26 19.03
C LEU A 536 4.22 -14.08 18.22
N THR A 537 5.04 -13.46 17.38
CA THR A 537 4.59 -12.36 16.52
C THR A 537 3.53 -12.83 15.52
N GLY A 538 3.71 -13.99 14.89
CA GLY A 538 2.74 -14.59 13.98
C GLY A 538 1.41 -14.93 14.67
N LEU A 539 1.45 -15.43 15.90
CA LEU A 539 0.27 -15.66 16.74
C LEU A 539 -0.45 -14.36 17.06
N LEU A 540 0.27 -13.32 17.46
CA LEU A 540 -0.30 -12.01 17.78
C LEU A 540 -0.94 -11.35 16.54
N LEU A 541 -0.30 -11.43 15.37
CA LEU A 541 -0.83 -10.90 14.11
C LEU A 541 -2.11 -11.64 13.68
N THR A 542 -2.09 -12.97 13.74
CA THR A 542 -3.26 -13.82 13.44
C THR A 542 -4.40 -13.53 14.43
N GLY A 543 -4.09 -13.44 15.71
CA GLY A 543 -5.03 -13.11 16.79
C GLY A 543 -5.64 -11.72 16.61
N CYS A 544 -4.86 -10.70 16.24
CA CYS A 544 -5.39 -9.36 15.92
C CYS A 544 -6.39 -9.42 14.75
N GLY A 545 -6.08 -10.19 13.70
CA GLY A 545 -6.97 -10.48 12.58
C GLY A 545 -8.30 -11.06 13.03
N LEU A 546 -8.24 -12.18 13.74
CA LEU A 546 -9.40 -12.90 14.22
C LEU A 546 -10.24 -12.05 15.19
N LEU A 547 -9.62 -11.41 16.18
CA LEU A 547 -10.32 -10.58 17.16
C LEU A 547 -11.02 -9.39 16.50
N THR A 548 -10.41 -8.77 15.49
CA THR A 548 -11.05 -7.68 14.72
C THR A 548 -12.28 -8.17 13.96
N LEU A 549 -12.23 -9.39 13.41
CA LEU A 549 -13.37 -10.03 12.76
C LEU A 549 -14.46 -10.48 13.75
N LEU A 550 -14.09 -10.96 14.93
CA LEU A 550 -15.02 -11.44 15.94
C LEU A 550 -15.66 -10.31 16.75
N ARG A 551 -15.02 -9.13 16.78
CA ARG A 551 -15.54 -7.95 17.47
C ARG A 551 -16.97 -7.67 16.99
N LYS A 552 -17.96 -7.92 17.86
CA LYS A 552 -19.33 -7.44 17.64
C LYS A 552 -19.23 -5.95 17.35
N LYS A 553 -19.94 -5.48 16.33
CA LYS A 553 -20.00 -4.07 15.97
C LYS A 553 -20.31 -3.30 17.26
N ARG A 554 -19.33 -2.62 17.86
CA ARG A 554 -19.61 -1.70 18.96
C ARG A 554 -20.49 -0.62 18.34
N LYS A 555 -21.75 -0.54 18.76
CA LYS A 555 -22.52 0.70 18.61
C LYS A 555 -21.66 1.77 19.30
N GLY A 556 -21.06 2.68 18.53
CA GLY A 556 -20.27 3.79 19.08
C GLY A 556 -18.80 3.94 18.67
N GLU A 557 -18.24 3.15 17.75
CA GLU A 557 -17.03 3.61 17.02
C GLU A 557 -17.47 4.51 15.85
N ASP A 558 -18.11 5.62 16.19
CA ASP A 558 -18.35 6.69 15.23
C ASP A 558 -16.97 7.30 14.91
N LYS A 559 -16.60 7.25 13.62
CA LYS A 559 -15.83 8.34 13.04
C LYS A 559 -16.44 9.62 13.61
N VAL A 560 -15.62 10.53 14.15
CA VAL A 560 -16.05 11.91 14.40
C VAL A 560 -16.87 12.33 13.20
N LYS A 561 -18.19 12.45 13.37
CA LYS A 561 -19.05 12.54 12.21
C LYS A 561 -18.91 13.97 11.72
N LYS A 562 -18.33 14.12 10.53
CA LYS A 562 -18.04 15.42 9.97
C LYS A 562 -19.32 15.99 9.37
N ILE A 563 -19.69 17.20 9.76
CA ILE A 563 -20.76 17.98 9.13
C ILE A 563 -20.17 19.27 8.59
N ILE A 564 -20.57 19.63 7.38
CA ILE A 564 -20.25 20.94 6.80
C ILE A 564 -21.48 21.82 7.00
N PHE A 565 -21.28 23.02 7.56
CA PHE A 565 -22.31 24.04 7.61
C PHE A 565 -22.08 25.03 6.46
N ALA A 566 -23.05 25.14 5.56
CA ALA A 566 -23.00 25.97 4.36
C ALA A 566 -23.25 27.46 4.68
N THR A 567 -22.38 28.05 5.51
CA THR A 567 -22.41 29.46 5.87
C THR A 567 -21.00 30.07 5.84
N GLY A 568 -20.93 31.34 5.43
CA GLY A 568 -19.72 32.16 5.50
C GLY A 568 -19.71 33.15 6.68
N ASN A 569 -20.80 33.22 7.46
CA ASN A 569 -20.94 34.16 8.57
C ASN A 569 -20.32 33.58 9.86
N GLU A 570 -19.27 34.22 10.36
CA GLU A 570 -18.52 33.77 11.55
C GLU A 570 -19.35 33.85 12.84
N ASP A 571 -20.26 34.83 12.98
CA ASP A 571 -21.09 34.96 14.18
C ASP A 571 -22.16 33.87 14.24
N LYS A 572 -22.74 33.51 13.09
CA LYS A 572 -23.60 32.31 12.99
C LYS A 572 -22.83 31.05 13.39
N MET A 573 -21.59 30.89 12.91
CA MET A 573 -20.77 29.72 13.21
C MET A 573 -20.45 29.58 14.70
N LYS A 574 -20.26 30.69 15.43
CA LYS A 574 -20.07 30.65 16.88
C LYS A 574 -21.32 30.12 17.59
N GLU A 575 -22.52 30.62 17.26
CA GLU A 575 -23.79 30.12 17.83
C GLU A 575 -24.03 28.64 17.52
N ILE A 576 -23.81 28.23 16.26
CA ILE A 576 -23.98 26.84 15.82
C ILE A 576 -23.09 25.88 16.62
N ARG A 577 -21.82 26.25 16.84
CA ARG A 577 -20.86 25.43 17.59
C ARG A 577 -21.23 25.30 19.05
N GLU A 578 -21.70 26.37 19.68
CA GLU A 578 -22.17 26.32 21.07
C GLU A 578 -23.38 25.40 21.22
N ILE A 579 -24.36 25.53 20.32
CA ILE A 579 -25.60 24.73 20.38
C ILE A 579 -25.37 23.25 20.05
N LEU A 580 -24.38 22.94 19.22
CA LEU A 580 -24.01 21.57 18.85
C LEU A 580 -22.82 21.02 19.65
N ALA A 581 -22.33 21.74 20.66
CA ALA A 581 -21.14 21.37 21.44
C ALA A 581 -21.28 20.05 22.20
N ASP A 582 -22.52 19.67 22.54
CA ASP A 582 -22.86 18.44 23.26
C ASP A 582 -23.03 17.21 22.35
N THR A 583 -22.59 17.31 21.09
CA THR A 583 -22.66 16.23 20.10
C THR A 583 -21.28 15.74 19.66
N ASP A 584 -21.21 14.50 19.16
CA ASP A 584 -19.98 13.92 18.59
C ASP A 584 -19.65 14.45 17.17
N TRP A 585 -20.35 15.50 16.71
CA TRP A 585 -20.19 16.06 15.37
C TRP A 585 -19.06 17.09 15.32
N GLN A 586 -18.18 16.97 14.31
CA GLN A 586 -17.22 18.02 13.99
C GLN A 586 -17.80 18.94 12.91
N VAL A 587 -18.29 20.10 13.34
CA VAL A 587 -18.91 21.12 12.48
C VAL A 587 -17.83 22.01 11.85
N GLN A 588 -17.74 22.01 10.53
CA GLN A 588 -16.84 22.88 9.74
C GLN A 588 -17.62 23.92 8.94
N SER A 589 -17.10 25.14 8.82
CA SER A 589 -17.61 26.11 7.84
C SER A 589 -17.16 25.76 6.41
N LEU A 590 -17.74 26.41 5.39
CA LEU A 590 -17.29 26.27 3.99
C LEU A 590 -15.80 26.59 3.83
N LYS A 591 -15.33 27.66 4.50
CA LYS A 591 -13.94 28.11 4.48
C LYS A 591 -12.99 27.08 5.09
N GLU A 592 -13.37 26.48 6.21
CA GLU A 592 -12.58 25.43 6.88
C GLU A 592 -12.54 24.12 6.07
N ALA A 593 -13.61 23.85 5.32
CA ALA A 593 -13.67 22.73 4.39
C ALA A 593 -12.92 22.99 3.06
N GLY A 594 -12.44 24.22 2.82
CA GLY A 594 -11.76 24.62 1.59
C GLY A 594 -12.69 24.67 0.37
N ILE A 595 -13.97 24.94 0.58
CA ILE A 595 -15.00 24.93 -0.47
C ILE A 595 -15.28 26.37 -0.88
N GLN A 596 -15.17 26.64 -2.18
CA GLN A 596 -15.67 27.86 -2.82
C GLN A 596 -16.82 27.46 -3.74
N ALA A 597 -18.01 27.95 -3.45
CA ALA A 597 -19.21 27.72 -4.24
C ALA A 597 -20.03 29.00 -4.23
N ASP A 598 -20.48 29.41 -5.41
CA ASP A 598 -21.47 30.47 -5.55
C ASP A 598 -22.85 29.81 -5.57
N ILE A 599 -23.64 30.04 -4.53
CA ILE A 599 -24.96 29.39 -4.36
C ILE A 599 -26.03 30.39 -4.74
N VAL A 600 -26.72 30.13 -5.83
CA VAL A 600 -27.87 30.94 -6.25
C VAL A 600 -29.07 30.58 -5.37
N GLU A 601 -29.53 31.53 -4.54
CA GLU A 601 -30.70 31.40 -3.67
C GLU A 601 -31.96 31.89 -4.40
N ASP A 602 -32.55 31.08 -5.27
CA ASP A 602 -33.75 31.39 -6.06
C ASP A 602 -35.06 30.84 -5.47
N GLY A 603 -35.02 30.37 -4.21
CA GLY A 603 -36.18 29.88 -3.48
C GLY A 603 -37.16 31.00 -3.10
N LYS A 604 -38.43 30.62 -2.96
CA LYS A 604 -39.53 31.51 -2.56
C LYS A 604 -39.84 31.45 -1.06
N THR A 605 -39.26 30.49 -0.34
CA THR A 605 -39.37 30.36 1.11
C THR A 605 -38.01 30.14 1.77
N PHE A 606 -37.92 30.33 3.09
CA PHE A 606 -36.71 30.07 3.86
C PHE A 606 -36.26 28.59 3.73
N GLU A 607 -37.21 27.66 3.73
CA GLU A 607 -36.96 26.23 3.58
C GLU A 607 -36.33 25.91 2.22
N GLU A 608 -36.88 26.46 1.13
CA GLU A 608 -36.35 26.25 -0.22
C GLU A 608 -34.90 26.75 -0.35
N ASN A 609 -34.61 27.94 0.17
CA ASN A 609 -33.25 28.50 0.17
C ASN A 609 -32.27 27.65 1.00
N ALA A 610 -32.68 27.21 2.19
CA ALA A 610 -31.87 26.34 3.02
C ALA A 610 -31.59 25.00 2.31
N GLU A 611 -32.59 24.40 1.67
CA GLU A 611 -32.42 23.15 0.92
C GLU A 611 -31.48 23.29 -0.27
N ILE A 612 -31.61 24.37 -1.06
CA ILE A 612 -30.74 24.64 -2.21
C ILE A 612 -29.28 24.73 -1.74
N LYS A 613 -29.02 25.48 -0.66
CA LYS A 613 -27.69 25.60 -0.06
C LYS A 613 -27.13 24.24 0.39
N ALA A 614 -27.92 23.46 1.14
CA ALA A 614 -27.48 22.18 1.65
C ALA A 614 -27.23 21.16 0.53
N LYS A 615 -28.16 21.02 -0.42
CA LYS A 615 -28.08 20.07 -1.55
C LYS A 615 -26.87 20.35 -2.44
N THR A 616 -26.65 21.62 -2.79
CA THR A 616 -25.55 22.02 -3.69
C THR A 616 -24.20 21.60 -3.12
N ILE A 617 -23.93 21.92 -1.86
CA ILE A 617 -22.65 21.57 -1.21
C ILE A 617 -22.55 20.06 -0.94
N CYS A 618 -23.66 19.40 -0.60
CA CYS A 618 -23.68 17.95 -0.39
C CYS A 618 -23.32 17.19 -1.67
N GLN A 619 -23.86 17.60 -2.82
CA GLN A 619 -23.53 17.00 -4.11
C GLN A 619 -22.07 17.19 -4.51
N MET A 620 -21.47 18.34 -4.17
CA MET A 620 -20.06 18.63 -4.45
C MET A 620 -19.10 17.82 -3.56
N THR A 621 -19.47 17.55 -2.31
CA THR A 621 -18.56 17.01 -1.29
C THR A 621 -18.78 15.53 -0.99
N GLY A 622 -20.01 15.04 -1.11
CA GLY A 622 -20.42 13.72 -0.63
C GLY A 622 -20.48 13.60 0.90
N GLU A 623 -20.47 14.72 1.63
CA GLU A 623 -20.58 14.79 3.10
C GLU A 623 -21.99 15.21 3.53
N ILE A 624 -22.33 15.05 4.81
CA ILE A 624 -23.57 15.61 5.37
C ILE A 624 -23.41 17.12 5.48
N VAL A 625 -24.39 17.85 4.94
CA VAL A 625 -24.38 19.33 4.92
C VAL A 625 -25.59 19.88 5.62
N LEU A 626 -25.37 20.83 6.52
CA LEU A 626 -26.41 21.69 7.09
C LEU A 626 -26.35 23.07 6.43
N ALA A 627 -27.49 23.67 6.18
CA ALA A 627 -27.59 25.06 5.75
C ALA A 627 -28.75 25.76 6.46
N ASP A 628 -28.58 27.04 6.79
CA ASP A 628 -29.64 27.88 7.35
C ASP A 628 -30.09 28.95 6.36
N ASP A 629 -31.37 29.28 6.42
CA ASP A 629 -31.91 30.53 5.90
C ASP A 629 -32.75 31.19 6.98
N SER A 630 -32.49 32.47 7.27
CA SER A 630 -33.11 33.16 8.40
C SER A 630 -33.47 34.59 8.05
N GLY A 631 -34.54 35.09 8.67
CA GLY A 631 -35.01 36.45 8.45
C GLY A 631 -36.06 36.90 9.46
N LEU A 632 -36.47 38.16 9.33
CA LEU A 632 -37.52 38.80 10.11
C LEU A 632 -38.79 38.90 9.26
N GLU A 633 -39.92 38.49 9.79
CA GLU A 633 -41.24 38.69 9.20
C GLU A 633 -42.06 39.63 10.10
N ILE A 634 -42.53 40.77 9.57
CA ILE A 634 -43.38 41.72 10.30
C ILE A 634 -44.81 41.60 9.77
N ASP A 635 -45.76 41.27 10.63
CA ASP A 635 -47.12 40.94 10.20
C ASP A 635 -47.82 42.12 9.53
N TYR A 636 -47.68 43.34 10.08
CA TYR A 636 -48.25 44.56 9.51
C TYR A 636 -47.71 44.91 8.12
N LEU A 637 -46.48 44.49 7.82
CA LEU A 637 -45.81 44.74 6.54
C LEU A 637 -45.90 43.54 5.60
N ASN A 638 -46.94 42.71 5.73
CA ASN A 638 -47.14 41.50 4.92
C ASN A 638 -45.91 40.56 4.95
N LYS A 639 -45.29 40.41 6.11
CA LYS A 639 -44.08 39.60 6.37
C LYS A 639 -42.78 40.15 5.78
N GLU A 640 -42.77 41.38 5.26
CA GLU A 640 -41.50 42.05 4.94
C GLU A 640 -40.68 42.27 6.22
N PRO A 641 -39.33 42.18 6.18
CA PRO A 641 -38.48 41.94 5.01
C PRO A 641 -38.37 40.48 4.52
N GLY A 642 -38.79 39.48 5.32
CA GLY A 642 -38.87 38.07 4.91
C GLY A 642 -37.53 37.48 4.44
N ILE A 643 -37.54 36.68 3.37
CA ILE A 643 -36.33 36.09 2.75
C ILE A 643 -35.33 37.14 2.23
N TYR A 644 -35.75 38.42 2.13
CA TYR A 644 -34.89 39.52 1.71
C TYR A 644 -34.19 40.21 2.89
N SER A 645 -34.34 39.71 4.12
CA SER A 645 -33.82 40.32 5.35
C SER A 645 -32.38 40.83 5.27
N ALA A 646 -31.44 40.05 4.73
CA ALA A 646 -30.04 40.47 4.63
C ALA A 646 -29.82 41.60 3.60
N ARG A 647 -30.58 41.58 2.50
CA ARG A 647 -30.50 42.51 1.36
C ARG A 647 -31.64 43.53 1.32
N TYR A 648 -32.34 43.70 2.44
CA TYR A 648 -33.46 44.62 2.53
C TYR A 648 -32.95 46.05 2.35
N MET A 649 -33.43 46.77 1.34
CA MET A 649 -32.86 48.06 0.90
C MET A 649 -31.44 47.99 0.29
N GLY A 650 -30.93 46.80 -0.04
CA GLY A 650 -29.59 46.58 -0.60
C GLY A 650 -28.64 45.84 0.34
N GLU A 651 -27.63 45.19 -0.22
CA GLU A 651 -26.64 44.42 0.55
C GLU A 651 -25.73 45.32 1.40
N ASP A 652 -25.33 46.47 0.86
CA ASP A 652 -24.39 47.40 1.52
C ASP A 652 -25.04 48.36 2.53
N THR A 653 -26.37 48.30 2.69
CA THR A 653 -27.07 49.17 3.66
C THR A 653 -26.84 48.64 5.08
N SER A 654 -26.43 49.53 5.99
CA SER A 654 -26.22 49.17 7.40
C SER A 654 -27.54 48.79 8.09
N TYR A 655 -27.46 47.91 9.09
CA TYR A 655 -28.64 47.51 9.84
C TYR A 655 -29.28 48.67 10.61
N HIS A 656 -28.51 49.65 11.09
CA HIS A 656 -29.08 50.87 11.68
C HIS A 656 -30.05 51.59 10.74
N ILE A 657 -29.70 51.69 9.44
CA ILE A 657 -30.57 52.32 8.43
C ILE A 657 -31.80 51.44 8.17
N LYS A 658 -31.61 50.12 8.02
CA LYS A 658 -32.70 49.16 7.81
C LYS A 658 -33.70 49.18 8.97
N ASN A 659 -33.18 49.19 10.20
CA ASN A 659 -33.94 49.21 11.44
C ASN A 659 -34.72 50.52 11.59
N ALA A 660 -34.07 51.67 11.41
CA ALA A 660 -34.72 52.98 11.45
C ALA A 660 -35.88 53.05 10.43
N ARG A 661 -35.68 52.53 9.22
CA ARG A 661 -36.73 52.49 8.19
C ARG A 661 -37.89 51.58 8.58
N LEU A 662 -37.63 50.44 9.21
CA LEU A 662 -38.68 49.54 9.68
C LEU A 662 -39.48 50.15 10.84
N ILE A 663 -38.82 50.84 11.76
CA ILE A 663 -39.47 51.61 12.84
C ILE A 663 -40.35 52.70 12.24
N GLU A 664 -39.82 53.50 11.32
CA GLU A 664 -40.53 54.60 10.63
C GLU A 664 -41.79 54.09 9.91
N ARG A 665 -41.67 52.96 9.18
CA ARG A 665 -42.82 52.34 8.48
C ARG A 665 -43.92 51.85 9.43
N LEU A 666 -43.61 51.70 10.70
CA LEU A 666 -44.55 51.30 11.75
C LEU A 666 -44.93 52.47 12.66
N ASP A 667 -44.55 53.71 12.33
CA ASP A 667 -44.99 54.86 13.13
C ASP A 667 -46.52 54.93 13.18
N GLN A 668 -47.07 55.27 14.34
CA GLN A 668 -48.51 55.28 14.64
C GLN A 668 -49.24 53.92 14.56
N VAL A 669 -48.54 52.80 14.37
CA VAL A 669 -49.14 51.46 14.42
C VAL A 669 -49.33 51.01 15.87
N PRO A 670 -50.57 50.65 16.30
CA PRO A 670 -50.82 50.15 17.66
C PRO A 670 -50.00 48.92 18.01
N ASP A 671 -49.60 48.80 19.28
CA ASP A 671 -48.75 47.73 19.82
C ASP A 671 -49.19 46.32 19.42
N GLU A 672 -50.51 46.05 19.40
CA GLU A 672 -51.07 44.75 19.07
C GLU A 672 -50.86 44.35 17.61
N LYS A 673 -50.58 45.33 16.74
CA LYS A 673 -50.34 45.15 15.31
C LYS A 673 -48.86 45.17 14.93
N ARG A 674 -47.96 45.46 15.87
CA ARG A 674 -46.50 45.47 15.65
C ARG A 674 -45.87 44.07 15.75
N THR A 675 -46.68 43.00 15.71
CA THR A 675 -46.19 41.63 15.85
C THR A 675 -45.23 41.28 14.74
N ALA A 676 -44.13 40.63 15.13
CA ALA A 676 -43.09 40.20 14.24
C ALA A 676 -42.47 38.92 14.76
N ARG A 677 -41.82 38.19 13.86
CA ARG A 677 -41.16 36.94 14.21
C ARG A 677 -39.85 36.79 13.47
N PHE A 678 -38.84 36.32 14.18
CA PHE A 678 -37.67 35.78 13.52
C PHE A 678 -37.93 34.34 13.12
N VAL A 679 -37.56 33.99 11.89
CA VAL A 679 -37.71 32.66 11.30
C VAL A 679 -36.33 32.12 10.95
N CYS A 680 -36.05 30.87 11.30
CA CYS A 680 -34.88 30.12 10.85
C CYS A 680 -35.35 28.79 10.27
N ALA A 681 -35.13 28.57 8.98
CA ALA A 681 -35.20 27.24 8.38
C ALA A 681 -33.81 26.63 8.35
N ILE A 682 -33.68 25.36 8.74
CA ILE A 682 -32.43 24.60 8.63
C ILE A 682 -32.71 23.34 7.82
N ALA A 683 -31.93 23.14 6.77
CA ALA A 683 -31.96 21.93 5.96
C ALA A 683 -30.70 21.09 6.19
N ALA A 684 -30.87 19.78 6.29
CA ALA A 684 -29.81 18.77 6.33
C ALA A 684 -29.88 17.90 5.08
N ALA A 685 -28.86 17.97 4.23
CA ALA A 685 -28.73 17.14 3.05
C ALA A 685 -27.75 15.98 3.29
N PHE A 686 -28.16 14.78 2.88
CA PHE A 686 -27.41 13.55 3.08
C PHE A 686 -26.84 13.00 1.76
N PRO A 687 -25.71 12.27 1.79
CA PRO A 687 -25.08 11.71 0.59
C PRO A 687 -25.93 10.70 -0.19
N ASP A 688 -27.00 10.18 0.42
CA ASP A 688 -27.97 9.29 -0.23
C ASP A 688 -29.04 10.05 -1.02
N GLY A 689 -29.03 11.38 -0.99
CA GLY A 689 -29.97 12.27 -1.67
C GLY A 689 -31.18 12.67 -0.82
N SER A 690 -31.33 12.15 0.40
CA SER A 690 -32.40 12.57 1.31
C SER A 690 -32.11 13.96 1.90
N VAL A 691 -33.17 14.71 2.20
CA VAL A 691 -33.09 16.03 2.83
C VAL A 691 -34.12 16.15 3.94
N LYS A 692 -33.71 16.73 5.06
CA LYS A 692 -34.55 17.00 6.23
C LYS A 692 -34.56 18.49 6.49
N THR A 693 -35.73 19.08 6.65
CA THR A 693 -35.88 20.53 6.83
C THR A 693 -36.73 20.79 8.07
N VAL A 694 -36.27 21.70 8.92
CA VAL A 694 -36.97 22.13 10.14
C VAL A 694 -37.08 23.65 10.17
N ARG A 695 -38.07 24.15 10.89
CA ARG A 695 -38.34 25.58 11.06
C ARG A 695 -38.40 25.93 12.55
N GLY A 696 -37.67 26.96 12.95
CA GLY A 696 -37.72 27.55 14.27
C GLY A 696 -38.19 29.00 14.21
N VAL A 697 -38.92 29.43 15.24
CA VAL A 697 -39.51 30.78 15.31
C VAL A 697 -39.31 31.38 16.69
N MET A 698 -39.03 32.69 16.73
CA MET A 698 -39.06 33.52 17.93
C MET A 698 -40.05 34.64 17.68
N GLU A 699 -41.15 34.64 18.42
CA GLU A 699 -42.23 35.63 18.31
C GLU A 699 -41.88 36.86 19.16
N GLY A 700 -42.31 38.03 18.72
CA GLY A 700 -42.03 39.30 19.37
C GLY A 700 -42.78 40.45 18.73
N ARG A 701 -42.31 41.67 18.96
CA ARG A 701 -42.84 42.90 18.38
C ARG A 701 -41.70 43.79 17.89
N ILE A 702 -41.98 44.67 16.94
CA ILE A 702 -41.01 45.70 16.58
C ILE A 702 -41.05 46.82 17.62
N GLY A 703 -39.91 47.14 18.21
CA GLY A 703 -39.72 48.23 19.16
C GLY A 703 -39.94 49.60 18.51
N TYR A 704 -39.93 50.64 19.36
CA TYR A 704 -40.06 52.04 18.92
C TYR A 704 -38.72 52.72 18.65
N GLU A 705 -37.63 52.13 19.13
CA GLU A 705 -36.25 52.59 18.99
C GLU A 705 -35.32 51.39 19.09
N GLU A 706 -34.06 51.55 18.70
CA GLU A 706 -33.04 50.54 18.90
C GLU A 706 -32.60 50.51 20.38
N LYS A 707 -32.57 49.32 20.98
CA LYS A 707 -32.01 49.11 22.33
C LYS A 707 -31.10 47.88 22.35
N GLY A 708 -30.08 47.90 23.21
CA GLY A 708 -29.14 46.79 23.38
C GLY A 708 -27.98 46.79 22.38
N GLU A 709 -26.88 46.17 22.79
CA GLU A 709 -25.63 46.08 22.01
C GLU A 709 -25.27 44.62 21.66
N ASN A 710 -25.98 43.64 22.21
CA ASN A 710 -25.71 42.22 21.95
C ASN A 710 -26.40 41.75 20.66
N GLY A 711 -25.85 40.71 20.04
CA GLY A 711 -26.44 40.13 18.83
C GLY A 711 -26.06 40.88 17.55
N PHE A 712 -26.91 40.79 16.52
CA PHE A 712 -26.68 41.39 15.21
C PHE A 712 -27.99 41.60 14.43
N GLY A 713 -27.94 42.40 13.37
CA GLY A 713 -29.05 42.55 12.45
C GLY A 713 -30.22 43.34 13.05
N TYR A 714 -31.42 42.73 13.06
CA TYR A 714 -32.64 43.35 13.56
C TYR A 714 -32.87 43.14 15.07
N ASP A 715 -31.92 42.51 15.78
CA ASP A 715 -32.06 42.25 17.22
C ASP A 715 -32.37 43.53 18.06
N PRO A 716 -31.76 44.70 17.78
CA PRO A 716 -32.00 45.92 18.57
C PRO A 716 -33.41 46.48 18.47
N ILE A 717 -34.18 46.08 17.45
CA ILE A 717 -35.57 46.51 17.27
C ILE A 717 -36.56 45.38 17.54
N PHE A 718 -36.10 44.19 17.92
CA PHE A 718 -36.95 43.04 18.16
C PHE A 718 -37.27 42.90 19.64
N TYR A 719 -38.40 43.46 20.05
CA TYR A 719 -38.89 43.47 21.43
C TYR A 719 -39.55 42.15 21.81
N LEU A 720 -39.22 41.64 23.00
CA LEU A 720 -39.74 40.40 23.58
C LEU A 720 -40.66 40.74 24.76
N PRO A 721 -41.99 40.73 24.60
CA PRO A 721 -42.93 41.10 25.66
C PRO A 721 -42.76 40.32 26.97
N GLU A 722 -42.41 39.03 26.87
CA GLU A 722 -42.20 38.15 28.03
C GLU A 722 -40.97 38.52 28.86
N TYR A 723 -39.98 39.19 28.25
CA TYR A 723 -38.71 39.57 28.87
C TYR A 723 -38.62 41.06 29.18
N GLY A 724 -39.56 41.87 28.68
CA GLY A 724 -39.61 43.31 28.90
C GLY A 724 -38.52 44.11 28.18
N CYS A 725 -37.71 43.48 27.32
CA CYS A 725 -36.56 44.06 26.63
C CYS A 725 -36.47 43.57 25.17
N THR A 726 -35.54 44.15 24.42
CA THR A 726 -35.19 43.69 23.07
C THR A 726 -34.28 42.47 23.11
N SER A 727 -34.27 41.68 22.03
CA SER A 727 -33.39 40.52 21.93
C SER A 727 -31.89 40.87 21.93
N ALA A 728 -31.53 42.12 21.68
CA ALA A 728 -30.16 42.65 21.80
C ALA A 728 -29.77 43.05 23.23
N GLU A 729 -30.72 43.09 24.17
CA GLU A 729 -30.44 43.34 25.59
C GLU A 729 -30.26 42.03 26.38
N LEU A 730 -30.68 40.89 25.82
CA LEU A 730 -30.44 39.58 26.42
C LEU A 730 -28.96 39.20 26.34
N SER A 731 -28.50 38.40 27.31
CA SER A 731 -27.22 37.72 27.17
C SER A 731 -27.28 36.70 26.03
N ARG A 732 -26.10 36.29 25.54
CA ARG A 732 -26.01 35.36 24.43
C ARG A 732 -26.56 33.98 24.78
N GLU A 733 -26.32 33.55 26.01
CA GLU A 733 -26.81 32.30 26.58
C GLU A 733 -28.35 32.29 26.62
N GLU A 734 -28.97 33.32 27.20
CA GLU A 734 -30.43 33.46 27.30
C GLU A 734 -31.06 33.52 25.90
N LYS A 735 -30.46 34.26 24.97
CA LYS A 735 -30.94 34.34 23.58
C LYS A 735 -30.86 32.98 22.88
N ASN A 736 -29.78 32.20 23.06
CA ASN A 736 -29.64 30.88 22.45
C ASN A 736 -30.70 29.88 22.94
N GLU A 737 -31.21 30.05 24.16
CA GLU A 737 -32.30 29.21 24.69
C GLU A 737 -33.62 29.46 23.97
N ILE A 738 -33.97 30.71 23.66
CA ILE A 738 -35.29 31.06 23.11
C ILE A 738 -35.31 31.38 21.61
N SER A 739 -34.16 31.60 20.99
CA SER A 739 -34.07 32.05 19.61
C SER A 739 -34.62 31.07 18.59
N HIS A 740 -35.09 31.61 17.48
CA HIS A 740 -35.50 30.90 16.27
C HIS A 740 -34.41 29.92 15.78
N ARG A 741 -33.13 30.35 15.74
CA ARG A 741 -31.99 29.50 15.38
C ARG A 741 -31.72 28.44 16.43
N GLY A 742 -31.75 28.77 17.72
CA GLY A 742 -31.62 27.80 18.81
C GLY A 742 -32.67 26.69 18.75
N LYS A 743 -33.93 27.06 18.54
CA LYS A 743 -35.04 26.12 18.35
C LYS A 743 -34.86 25.25 17.09
N ALA A 744 -34.48 25.85 15.96
CA ALA A 744 -34.26 25.13 14.70
C ALA A 744 -33.07 24.15 14.81
N LEU A 745 -31.95 24.54 15.41
CA LEU A 745 -30.78 23.68 15.60
C LEU A 745 -31.07 22.50 16.53
N ARG A 746 -31.82 22.72 17.62
CA ARG A 746 -32.27 21.62 18.49
C ARG A 746 -33.26 20.70 17.79
N ALA A 747 -34.10 21.22 16.90
CA ALA A 747 -35.01 20.41 16.09
C ALA A 747 -34.26 19.56 15.06
N ILE A 748 -33.37 20.16 14.25
CA ILE A 748 -32.62 19.41 13.22
C ILE A 748 -31.69 18.37 13.86
N LYS A 749 -31.14 18.68 15.03
CA LYS A 749 -30.34 17.72 15.80
C LYS A 749 -31.08 16.41 16.08
N LYS A 750 -32.40 16.46 16.32
CA LYS A 750 -33.22 15.24 16.51
C LYS A 750 -33.38 14.43 15.22
N GLU A 751 -33.32 15.07 14.05
CA GLU A 751 -33.35 14.40 12.75
C GLU A 751 -31.98 13.83 12.32
N LEU A 752 -30.89 14.22 12.99
CA LEU A 752 -29.52 13.76 12.73
C LEU A 752 -29.10 12.53 13.57
N VAL A 753 -29.85 12.18 14.62
CA VAL A 753 -29.61 11.04 15.52
C VAL A 753 -30.50 9.87 15.10
#